data_AF-A0A7W7RG56-F1
#
_entry.id   AF-A0A7W7RG56-F1
#
_cell.length_a   1.000
_cell.length_b   1.000
_cell.length_c   1.000
_cell.angle_alpha   90.00
_cell.angle_beta   90.00
_cell.angle_gamma   90.00
#
_symmetry.space_group_name_H-M   'P 1'
#
loop_
_entity.id
_entity.type
_entity.pdbx_description
1 polymer ?
#
loop_
_entity_poly.entity_id
_entity_poly.type
_entity_poly.pdbx_seq_one_letter_code
_entity_poly.pdbx_strand_id
1 'polypeptide(L)'
;MSNKRSQPSRLPPWGVGIQSTLGVAAVTAAGVTFDVSPLLGAGAAVVGGLCSVLANAGSWGPPAAVGIQLGRWSALGGWFTWAWSDFGWDWSTPADQTEWLSLAALGAGCMVGAHAGPWLKRLKQQPSQERGLVLMSASRECQEWQDRIITRGGAPFRGTVVAEVTSWPNDNGKDVRVVLPVGGATADNLRTHLAGLANDCNLPHGCTIELIEPVGEGQRTVTLRVPTVNQIAENIPHPLFDEQRSVMEGIPFGVHPNGDTAQAPIREESWLVVGKRGSGKTTLLHGMTATLGICSDAVVWHIDLNGGGMTQPWVEPWLQGRVDRPPVDWAAPTVDEAILMLQAAVRIAKHRKTAYRSRKKAHNTNLLPVGDDLPEVVIMLDEGAEALEEAGKGKVGQLADLLAEIQRIARNEAVNLVLSALRATGDIVPAGMVAQTGVGVCMKVKEQKEIARVFEDAWELKLKPEHLTAKGAGWLGVDGGHPARTQAWNILPDDMEQVGMRISRARPELDEASARIAGDAYTTRYERMRQLFADDGDNAHPAVLDEVDSTSTHSVTATGGGAAASWADPADIMSTAPASDGPASLTATTAPNEPTTRVPQVLAWATRLAEDTGQPRVSTTWLIDELGLDLTPRRFGMLLAAWGAPVGKQRINGTDIRGPATRDLKAALARIESGGPVDVTPTDAE
;
A
#
# COMPACT_ATOMS: atom_id res chain seq x y z
N MET A 1 4.82 -23.44 26.47
CA MET A 1 5.97 -22.51 26.52
C MET A 1 5.49 -21.21 27.14
N SER A 2 6.21 -20.73 28.15
CA SER A 2 5.73 -19.76 29.16
C SER A 2 5.88 -18.29 28.72
N ASN A 3 4.83 -17.51 28.96
CA ASN A 3 4.72 -16.07 28.71
C ASN A 3 5.74 -15.27 29.55
N LYS A 4 6.68 -14.57 28.89
CA LYS A 4 7.51 -13.52 29.52
C LYS A 4 6.79 -12.16 29.41
N ARG A 5 6.15 -11.74 30.50
CA ARG A 5 5.83 -10.33 30.75
C ARG A 5 7.13 -9.58 31.07
N SER A 6 7.41 -8.51 30.35
CA SER A 6 8.47 -7.55 30.67
C SER A 6 8.10 -6.81 31.98
N GLN A 7 8.94 -6.98 33.01
CA GLN A 7 8.91 -6.15 34.22
C GLN A 7 9.75 -4.88 34.01
N PRO A 8 9.37 -3.74 34.62
CA PRO A 8 10.23 -2.56 34.65
C PRO A 8 11.48 -2.84 35.47
N SER A 9 12.64 -2.39 34.96
CA SER A 9 13.96 -2.59 35.54
C SER A 9 14.02 -2.06 36.98
N ARG A 10 14.11 -2.96 37.97
CA ARG A 10 14.49 -2.62 39.34
C ARG A 10 15.98 -2.32 39.36
N LEU A 11 16.35 -1.12 39.84
CA LEU A 11 17.74 -0.79 40.15
C LEU A 11 18.34 -1.86 41.08
N PRO A 12 19.58 -2.31 40.86
CA PRO A 12 20.16 -3.35 41.67
C PRO A 12 20.49 -2.85 43.10
N PRO A 13 20.35 -3.70 44.13
CA PRO A 13 20.30 -3.29 45.55
C PRO A 13 21.62 -2.77 46.14
N TRP A 14 22.70 -2.66 45.35
CA TRP A 14 24.00 -2.15 45.80
C TRP A 14 24.11 -0.61 45.74
N GLY A 15 23.32 0.06 44.89
CA GLY A 15 23.38 1.53 44.75
C GLY A 15 22.91 2.32 45.97
N VAL A 16 21.94 1.78 46.72
CA VAL A 16 21.41 2.43 47.94
C VAL A 16 22.35 2.26 49.14
N GLY A 17 23.09 1.15 49.18
CA GLY A 17 24.05 0.87 50.27
C GLY A 17 25.21 1.87 50.32
N ILE A 18 25.70 2.32 49.16
CA ILE A 18 26.82 3.27 49.07
C ILE A 18 26.41 4.65 49.60
N GLN A 19 25.18 5.10 49.34
CA GLN A 19 24.70 6.41 49.81
C GLN A 19 24.48 6.45 51.32
N SER A 20 24.00 5.35 51.92
CA SER A 20 23.83 5.25 53.38
C SER A 20 25.16 5.27 54.12
N THR A 21 26.18 4.58 53.62
CA THR A 21 27.51 4.53 54.25
C THR A 21 28.21 5.90 54.18
N LEU A 22 28.07 6.61 53.06
CA LEU A 22 28.64 7.96 52.89
C LEU A 22 27.97 9.02 53.78
N GLY A 23 26.65 8.90 53.99
CA GLY A 23 25.89 9.82 54.84
C GLY A 23 26.25 9.70 56.33
N VAL A 24 26.40 8.49 56.85
CA VAL A 24 26.83 8.29 58.25
C VAL A 24 28.27 8.78 58.43
N ALA A 25 29.19 8.40 57.54
CA ALA A 25 30.58 8.83 57.63
C ALA A 25 30.73 10.36 57.63
N ALA A 26 29.91 11.10 56.88
CA ALA A 26 29.93 12.56 56.85
C ALA A 26 29.45 13.21 58.15
N VAL A 27 28.36 12.71 58.75
CA VAL A 27 27.85 13.23 60.04
C VAL A 27 28.84 12.92 61.16
N THR A 28 29.49 11.75 61.09
CA THR A 28 30.44 11.35 62.12
C THR A 28 31.77 12.11 62.00
N ALA A 29 32.26 12.37 60.78
CA ALA A 29 33.41 13.26 60.55
C ALA A 29 33.15 14.68 61.07
N ALA A 30 31.95 15.21 60.88
CA ALA A 30 31.55 16.49 61.48
C ALA A 30 31.53 16.41 63.02
N GLY A 31 31.05 15.30 63.60
CA GLY A 31 31.07 15.05 65.04
C GLY A 31 32.48 15.04 65.65
N VAL A 32 33.49 14.49 64.96
CA VAL A 32 34.90 14.50 65.40
C VAL A 32 35.40 15.94 65.48
N THR A 33 35.03 16.74 64.48
CA THR A 33 35.56 18.10 64.30
C THR A 33 35.05 19.07 65.37
N PHE A 34 33.93 18.76 66.02
CA PHE A 34 33.26 19.63 67.00
C PHE A 34 33.17 19.02 68.41
N ASP A 35 33.90 17.94 68.68
CA ASP A 35 33.98 17.27 69.99
C ASP A 35 32.60 16.88 70.57
N VAL A 36 31.75 16.32 69.72
CA VAL A 36 30.35 16.03 70.05
C VAL A 36 30.17 14.55 70.40
N SER A 37 29.20 14.26 71.28
CA SER A 37 28.97 12.93 71.85
C SER A 37 28.95 11.79 70.80
N PRO A 38 29.56 10.62 71.12
CA PRO A 38 29.50 9.41 70.28
C PRO A 38 28.05 8.96 69.96
N LEU A 39 27.07 9.37 70.77
CA LEU A 39 25.65 9.11 70.56
C LEU A 39 25.10 9.76 69.26
N LEU A 40 25.82 10.70 68.66
CA LEU A 40 25.47 11.23 67.34
C LEU A 40 25.50 10.17 66.24
N GLY A 41 26.31 9.11 66.36
CA GLY A 41 26.28 7.98 65.41
C GLY A 41 24.91 7.29 65.37
N ALA A 42 24.30 7.11 66.54
CA ALA A 42 22.93 6.60 66.66
C ALA A 42 21.89 7.62 66.16
N GLY A 43 22.07 8.91 66.47
CA GLY A 43 21.19 9.98 65.95
C GLY A 43 21.20 10.10 64.43
N ALA A 44 22.38 10.02 63.81
CA ALA A 44 22.55 10.05 62.36
C ALA A 44 21.89 8.85 61.67
N ALA A 45 21.96 7.67 62.28
CA ALA A 45 21.31 6.47 61.77
C ALA A 45 19.77 6.57 61.82
N VAL A 46 19.21 7.17 62.87
CA VAL A 46 17.77 7.40 62.98
C VAL A 46 17.29 8.39 61.91
N VAL A 47 17.98 9.52 61.76
CA VAL A 47 17.64 10.54 60.76
C VAL A 47 17.81 10.00 59.34
N GLY A 48 18.93 9.33 59.05
CA GLY A 48 19.18 8.69 57.75
C GLY A 48 18.18 7.59 57.42
N GLY A 49 17.81 6.77 58.41
CA GLY A 49 16.75 5.77 58.29
C GLY A 49 15.42 6.40 57.91
N LEU A 50 14.95 7.40 58.66
CA LEU A 50 13.70 8.13 58.39
C LEU A 50 13.70 8.80 57.02
N CYS A 51 14.77 9.52 56.67
CA CYS A 51 14.89 10.17 55.36
C CYS A 51 14.86 9.14 54.22
N SER A 52 15.50 7.98 54.38
CA SER A 52 15.50 6.94 53.35
C SER A 52 14.12 6.30 53.16
N VAL A 53 13.34 6.15 54.23
CA VAL A 53 11.95 5.66 54.18
C VAL A 53 11.04 6.69 53.51
N LEU A 54 11.14 7.96 53.91
CA LEU A 54 10.34 9.05 53.36
C LEU A 54 10.65 9.31 51.88
N ALA A 55 11.92 9.28 51.48
CA ALA A 55 12.34 9.50 50.09
C ALA A 55 11.82 8.43 49.11
N ASN A 56 11.41 7.27 49.61
CA ASN A 56 10.93 6.15 48.81
C ASN A 56 9.47 5.77 49.12
N ALA A 57 8.73 6.63 49.84
CA ALA A 57 7.40 6.33 50.40
C ALA A 57 6.36 5.82 49.38
N GLY A 58 6.54 6.06 48.08
CA GLY A 58 5.67 5.59 47.00
C GLY A 58 6.14 4.34 46.23
N SER A 59 7.32 3.80 46.54
CA SER A 59 7.95 2.69 45.79
C SER A 59 8.30 1.47 46.63
N TRP A 60 7.89 1.46 47.90
CA TRP A 60 8.14 0.32 48.78
C TRP A 60 7.28 -0.88 48.38
N GLY A 61 7.90 -2.05 48.34
CA GLY A 61 7.21 -3.34 48.23
C GLY A 61 6.65 -3.79 49.58
N PRO A 62 6.66 -5.10 49.90
CA PRO A 62 6.09 -5.61 51.13
C PRO A 62 6.74 -4.97 52.39
N PRO A 63 6.02 -4.85 53.52
CA PRO A 63 6.49 -4.18 54.75
C PRO A 63 7.85 -4.66 55.27
N ALA A 64 8.21 -5.91 54.98
CA ALA A 64 9.52 -6.48 55.31
C ALA A 64 10.70 -5.71 54.68
N ALA A 65 10.52 -5.06 53.52
CA ALA A 65 11.57 -4.27 52.87
C ALA A 65 11.92 -3.01 53.66
N VAL A 66 10.93 -2.36 54.26
CA VAL A 66 11.14 -1.21 55.16
C VAL A 66 11.86 -1.65 56.44
N GLY A 67 11.45 -2.79 57.00
CA GLY A 67 12.09 -3.38 58.18
C GLY A 67 13.57 -3.71 57.96
N ILE A 68 13.91 -4.32 56.81
CA ILE A 68 15.31 -4.61 56.44
C ILE A 68 16.10 -3.31 56.30
N GLN A 69 15.54 -2.28 55.67
CA GLN A 69 16.24 -1.02 55.46
C GLN A 69 16.52 -0.30 56.79
N LEU A 70 15.54 -0.23 57.69
CA LEU A 70 15.72 0.32 59.03
C LEU A 70 16.72 -0.50 59.84
N GLY A 71 16.68 -1.83 59.74
CA GLY A 71 17.65 -2.72 60.38
C GLY A 71 19.09 -2.46 59.94
N ARG A 72 19.32 -2.14 58.66
CA ARG A 72 20.65 -1.80 58.14
C ARG A 72 21.17 -0.49 58.70
N TRP A 73 20.32 0.54 58.78
CA TRP A 73 20.71 1.83 59.38
C TRP A 73 21.01 1.68 60.88
N SER A 74 20.19 0.94 61.61
CA SER A 74 20.42 0.68 63.03
C SER A 74 21.69 -0.12 63.28
N ALA A 75 21.97 -1.15 62.46
CA ALA A 75 23.19 -1.94 62.57
C ALA A 75 24.44 -1.10 62.27
N LEU A 76 24.37 -0.23 61.25
CA LEU A 76 25.49 0.63 60.87
C LEU A 76 25.74 1.75 61.89
N GLY A 77 24.69 2.39 62.41
CA GLY A 77 24.79 3.37 63.49
C GLY A 77 25.27 2.76 64.81
N GLY A 78 24.81 1.55 65.14
CA GLY A 78 25.25 0.80 66.31
C GLY A 78 26.72 0.41 66.24
N TRP A 79 27.16 -0.14 65.10
CA TRP A 79 28.57 -0.45 64.87
C TRP A 79 29.44 0.81 64.97
N PHE A 80 29.01 1.93 64.39
CA PHE A 80 29.79 3.17 64.42
C PHE A 80 29.87 3.78 65.82
N THR A 81 28.75 3.79 66.57
CA THR A 81 28.72 4.26 67.95
C THR A 81 29.63 3.43 68.84
N TRP A 82 29.63 2.10 68.64
CA TRP A 82 30.50 1.16 69.36
C TRP A 82 31.98 1.32 68.97
N ALA A 83 32.28 1.40 67.68
CA ALA A 83 33.65 1.57 67.19
C ALA A 83 34.27 2.87 67.71
N TRP A 84 33.48 3.94 67.82
CA TRP A 84 33.92 5.20 68.41
C TRP A 84 34.12 5.11 69.93
N SER A 85 33.23 4.43 70.65
CA SER A 85 33.30 4.35 72.11
C SER A 85 34.44 3.48 72.62
N ASP A 86 34.76 2.38 71.94
CA ASP A 86 35.73 1.38 72.41
C ASP A 86 37.15 1.58 71.86
N PHE A 87 37.32 2.11 70.65
CA PHE A 87 38.66 2.25 70.07
C PHE A 87 39.38 3.56 70.44
N GLY A 88 38.70 4.51 71.09
CA GLY A 88 39.33 5.75 71.58
C GLY A 88 40.24 6.40 70.55
N TRP A 89 39.82 6.43 69.28
CA TRP A 89 40.65 6.89 68.17
C TRP A 89 41.03 8.35 68.40
N ASP A 90 42.28 8.58 68.79
CA ASP A 90 42.84 9.91 68.97
C ASP A 90 43.25 10.46 67.59
N TRP A 91 42.42 11.33 67.03
CA TRP A 91 42.63 11.96 65.71
C TRP A 91 43.76 13.02 65.71
N SER A 92 44.48 13.20 66.82
CA SER A 92 45.43 14.30 67.01
C SER A 92 46.89 13.97 66.68
N THR A 93 47.24 12.72 66.32
CA THR A 93 48.61 12.39 65.90
C THR A 93 48.74 12.27 64.38
N PRO A 94 49.44 13.20 63.70
CA PRO A 94 49.63 13.15 62.25
C PRO A 94 50.80 12.22 61.92
N ALA A 95 50.50 10.99 61.51
CA ALA A 95 51.43 10.14 60.79
C ALA A 95 50.77 9.72 59.48
N ASP A 96 51.40 10.12 58.37
CA ASP A 96 51.09 9.86 56.97
C ASP A 96 49.94 10.67 56.34
N GLN A 97 50.34 11.66 55.53
CA GLN A 97 49.48 12.60 54.76
C GLN A 97 48.53 11.92 53.76
N THR A 98 48.59 10.60 53.61
CA THR A 98 47.70 9.79 52.75
C THR A 98 46.29 9.63 53.35
N GLU A 99 46.14 9.75 54.67
CA GLU A 99 44.83 9.59 55.33
C GLU A 99 43.97 10.87 55.23
N TRP A 100 44.61 12.04 55.32
CA TRP A 100 43.95 13.34 55.11
C TRP A 100 43.47 13.53 53.66
N LEU A 101 44.19 12.99 52.67
CA LEU A 101 43.77 13.00 51.27
C LEU A 101 42.55 12.10 51.02
N SER A 102 42.41 11.02 51.78
CA SER A 102 41.26 10.11 51.68
C SER A 102 39.99 10.74 52.26
N LEU A 103 40.12 11.44 53.39
CA LEU A 103 39.04 12.21 54.03
C LEU A 103 38.72 13.51 53.29
N ALA A 104 39.71 14.18 52.70
CA ALA A 104 39.49 15.33 51.83
C ALA A 104 38.88 14.91 50.48
N ALA A 105 39.23 13.75 49.94
CA ALA A 105 38.58 13.19 48.74
C ALA A 105 37.14 12.72 49.02
N LEU A 106 36.88 12.15 50.20
CA LEU A 106 35.52 11.82 50.65
C LEU A 106 34.71 13.09 50.96
N GLY A 107 35.31 14.09 51.60
CA GLY A 107 34.70 15.39 51.89
C GLY A 107 34.43 16.23 50.64
N ALA A 108 35.39 16.28 49.69
CA ALA A 108 35.21 16.91 48.38
C ALA A 108 34.22 16.13 47.52
N GLY A 109 34.23 14.79 47.58
CA GLY A 109 33.20 13.92 46.99
C GLY A 109 31.81 14.17 47.57
N CYS A 110 31.71 14.48 48.87
CA CYS A 110 30.48 14.87 49.55
C CYS A 110 30.02 16.29 49.19
N MET A 111 30.92 17.26 49.04
CA MET A 111 30.55 18.62 48.58
C MET A 111 30.16 18.66 47.10
N VAL A 112 30.87 17.91 46.24
CA VAL A 112 30.46 17.70 44.85
C VAL A 112 29.16 16.89 44.81
N GLY A 113 28.97 15.88 45.67
CA GLY A 113 27.71 15.12 45.77
C GLY A 113 26.53 15.94 46.30
N ALA A 114 26.75 16.90 47.21
CA ALA A 114 25.73 17.72 47.85
C ALA A 114 25.40 19.01 47.07
N HIS A 115 26.38 19.62 46.38
CA HIS A 115 26.18 20.80 45.54
C HIS A 115 26.03 20.46 44.06
N ALA A 116 26.78 19.47 43.55
CA ALA A 116 26.54 18.90 42.24
C ALA A 116 25.43 17.85 42.26
N GLY A 117 24.92 17.38 43.39
CA GLY A 117 23.70 16.56 43.44
C GLY A 117 22.48 17.29 42.86
N PRO A 118 22.18 18.52 43.31
CA PRO A 118 21.18 19.40 42.70
C PRO A 118 21.57 19.91 41.31
N TRP A 119 22.85 20.12 41.00
CA TRP A 119 23.29 20.61 39.67
C TRP A 119 23.35 19.49 38.61
N LEU A 120 23.82 18.29 38.93
CA LEU A 120 23.69 17.05 38.16
C LEU A 120 22.25 16.54 38.15
N LYS A 121 21.45 16.76 39.20
CA LYS A 121 19.98 16.64 39.08
C LYS A 121 19.39 17.77 38.24
N ARG A 122 19.96 18.97 38.11
CA ARG A 122 19.50 19.95 37.10
C ARG A 122 20.01 19.65 35.69
N LEU A 123 21.09 18.88 35.54
CA LEU A 123 21.60 18.41 34.24
C LEU A 123 20.98 17.06 33.82
N LYS A 124 20.56 16.21 34.76
CA LYS A 124 19.82 14.94 34.53
C LYS A 124 18.31 15.06 34.73
N GLN A 125 17.86 16.04 35.51
CA GLN A 125 16.51 16.61 35.60
C GLN A 125 16.59 18.08 35.15
N GLN A 126 17.18 18.31 33.98
CA GLN A 126 16.35 18.93 32.97
C GLN A 126 15.36 17.83 32.56
N PRO A 127 14.13 17.77 33.11
CA PRO A 127 13.07 17.70 32.13
C PRO A 127 13.31 18.94 31.29
N SER A 128 13.66 18.75 30.02
CA SER A 128 13.23 19.74 29.06
C SER A 128 11.77 20.02 29.44
N GLN A 129 11.42 21.28 29.67
CA GLN A 129 10.00 21.65 29.79
C GLN A 129 9.22 20.94 28.67
N GLU A 130 9.85 20.78 27.51
CA GLU A 130 9.46 19.91 26.41
C GLU A 130 9.11 18.47 26.80
N ARG A 131 9.85 17.66 27.57
CA ARG A 131 9.45 16.27 27.89
C ARG A 131 8.23 16.17 28.82
N GLY A 132 8.11 17.08 29.79
CA GLY A 132 6.92 17.17 30.65
C GLY A 132 5.70 17.70 29.89
N LEU A 133 5.93 18.70 29.03
CA LEU A 133 4.94 19.21 28.08
C LEU A 133 4.57 18.17 27.03
N VAL A 134 5.50 17.33 26.56
CA VAL A 134 5.31 16.27 25.55
C VAL A 134 4.52 15.10 26.14
N LEU A 135 4.77 14.71 27.39
CA LEU A 135 3.95 13.68 28.07
C LEU A 135 2.53 14.19 28.36
N MET A 136 2.40 15.45 28.77
CA MET A 136 1.10 16.10 28.99
C MET A 136 0.36 16.35 27.66
N SER A 137 1.07 16.77 26.61
CA SER A 137 0.49 17.03 25.28
C SER A 137 0.13 15.75 24.58
N ALA A 138 0.94 14.69 24.67
CA ALA A 138 0.60 13.36 24.16
C ALA A 138 -0.62 12.79 24.92
N SER A 139 -0.67 12.95 26.25
CA SER A 139 -1.85 12.54 27.03
C SER A 139 -3.10 13.33 26.66
N ARG A 140 -2.97 14.65 26.43
CA ARG A 140 -4.06 15.51 25.98
C ARG A 140 -4.51 15.14 24.56
N GLU A 141 -3.58 14.89 23.65
CA GLU A 141 -3.88 14.51 22.27
C GLU A 141 -4.57 13.14 22.21
N CYS A 142 -4.13 12.16 23.02
CA CYS A 142 -4.84 10.90 23.19
C CYS A 142 -6.28 11.13 23.68
N GLN A 143 -6.49 11.99 24.67
CA GLN A 143 -7.83 12.34 25.17
C GLN A 143 -8.68 13.03 24.09
N GLU A 144 -8.13 13.98 23.35
CA GLU A 144 -8.83 14.66 22.24
C GLU A 144 -9.26 13.68 21.16
N TRP A 145 -8.40 12.74 20.78
CA TRP A 145 -8.76 11.67 19.83
C TRP A 145 -9.83 10.75 20.39
N GLN A 146 -9.73 10.35 21.65
CA GLN A 146 -10.71 9.52 22.31
C GLN A 146 -12.09 10.20 22.32
N ASP A 147 -12.12 11.49 22.65
CA ASP A 147 -13.35 12.29 22.68
C ASP A 147 -13.93 12.50 21.29
N ARG A 148 -13.11 12.69 20.25
CA ARG A 148 -13.58 12.75 18.85
C ARG A 148 -14.25 11.44 18.43
N ILE A 149 -13.61 10.30 18.71
CA ILE A 149 -14.15 8.97 18.37
C ILE A 149 -15.47 8.71 19.11
N ILE A 150 -15.52 8.99 20.42
CA ILE A 150 -16.73 8.78 21.22
C ILE A 150 -17.85 9.72 20.82
N THR A 151 -17.56 11.01 20.62
CA THR A 151 -18.56 12.01 20.21
C THR A 151 -19.19 11.66 18.87
N ARG A 152 -18.37 11.27 17.88
CA ARG A 152 -18.86 10.93 16.54
C ARG A 152 -19.53 9.57 16.47
N GLY A 153 -18.97 8.57 17.14
CA GLY A 153 -19.47 7.20 17.15
C GLY A 153 -20.61 6.93 18.13
N GLY A 154 -20.79 7.80 19.14
CA GLY A 154 -21.86 7.71 20.12
C GLY A 154 -21.70 6.56 21.13
N ALA A 155 -22.83 6.05 21.60
CA ALA A 155 -22.88 5.05 22.68
C ALA A 155 -22.04 3.78 22.43
N PRO A 156 -21.99 3.19 21.21
CA PRO A 156 -21.19 1.98 20.95
C PRO A 156 -19.68 2.14 21.18
N PHE A 157 -19.16 3.37 21.07
CA PHE A 157 -17.74 3.67 21.24
C PHE A 157 -17.38 4.09 22.67
N ARG A 158 -18.36 4.17 23.58
CA ARG A 158 -18.08 4.46 24.99
C ARG A 158 -17.18 3.36 25.57
N GLY A 159 -16.05 3.76 26.14
CA GLY A 159 -15.01 2.84 26.62
C GLY A 159 -13.90 2.55 25.61
N THR A 160 -13.90 3.21 24.44
CA THR A 160 -12.72 3.28 23.58
C THR A 160 -11.58 3.98 24.33
N VAL A 161 -10.36 3.46 24.19
CA VAL A 161 -9.15 4.06 24.76
C VAL A 161 -8.17 4.35 23.63
N VAL A 162 -7.66 5.57 23.55
CA VAL A 162 -6.53 5.90 22.69
C VAL A 162 -5.26 5.66 23.50
N ALA A 163 -4.54 4.60 23.16
CA ALA A 163 -3.36 4.17 23.91
C ALA A 163 -2.14 5.04 23.63
N GLU A 164 -2.01 5.50 22.38
CA GLU A 164 -0.82 6.19 21.91
C GLU A 164 -1.17 7.05 20.68
N VAL A 165 -0.51 8.21 20.56
CA VAL A 165 -0.49 9.02 19.34
C VAL A 165 0.97 9.31 19.01
N THR A 166 1.41 8.89 17.83
CA THR A 166 2.81 8.92 17.41
C THR A 166 2.93 9.68 16.09
N SER A 167 3.66 10.81 16.11
CA SER A 167 3.97 11.53 14.88
C SER A 167 4.86 10.71 13.95
N TRP A 168 4.61 10.83 12.66
CA TRP A 168 5.47 10.20 11.64
C TRP A 168 6.83 10.91 11.56
N PRO A 169 7.91 10.20 11.18
CA PRO A 169 9.25 10.79 11.07
C PRO A 169 9.37 11.96 10.08
N ASN A 170 8.44 12.04 9.12
CA ASN A 170 8.39 13.08 8.10
C ASN A 170 7.53 14.29 8.51
N ASP A 171 6.99 14.32 9.73
CA ASP A 171 6.07 15.34 10.24
C ASP A 171 4.79 15.55 9.38
N ASN A 172 4.50 14.65 8.44
CA ASN A 172 3.34 14.76 7.53
C ASN A 172 2.06 14.17 8.12
N GLY A 173 2.10 13.62 9.33
CA GLY A 173 0.94 13.03 9.97
C GLY A 173 1.29 12.26 11.25
N LYS A 174 0.37 11.39 11.65
CA LYS A 174 0.47 10.63 12.91
C LYS A 174 -0.32 9.34 12.87
N ASP A 175 0.12 8.39 13.67
CA ASP A 175 -0.58 7.15 13.98
C ASP A 175 -1.31 7.28 15.32
N VAL A 176 -2.60 6.98 15.33
CA VAL A 176 -3.44 6.98 16.53
C VAL A 176 -3.80 5.54 16.85
N ARG A 177 -3.22 4.99 17.92
CA ARG A 177 -3.47 3.62 18.35
C ARG A 177 -4.70 3.55 19.23
N VAL A 178 -5.75 2.89 18.75
CA VAL A 178 -7.07 2.83 19.36
C VAL A 178 -7.35 1.42 19.85
N VAL A 179 -7.84 1.30 21.08
CA VAL A 179 -8.37 0.07 21.67
C VAL A 179 -9.87 0.21 21.83
N LEU A 180 -10.62 -0.53 21.01
CA LEU A 180 -12.08 -0.56 20.99
C LEU A 180 -12.67 -1.23 22.25
N PRO A 181 -13.89 -0.85 22.68
CA PRO A 181 -14.52 -1.41 23.89
C PRO A 181 -14.87 -2.89 23.75
N VAL A 182 -15.00 -3.59 24.88
CA VAL A 182 -15.48 -4.99 24.89
C VAL A 182 -16.99 -5.01 24.66
N GLY A 183 -17.46 -5.83 23.72
CA GLY A 183 -18.90 -6.01 23.45
C GLY A 183 -19.60 -4.76 22.87
N GLY A 184 -18.82 -3.78 22.41
CA GLY A 184 -19.28 -2.53 21.81
C GLY A 184 -18.90 -2.42 20.32
N ALA A 185 -18.37 -1.27 19.91
CA ALA A 185 -17.99 -0.97 18.53
C ALA A 185 -16.86 -1.88 17.98
N THR A 186 -16.96 -2.20 16.68
CA THR A 186 -15.95 -2.95 15.90
C THR A 186 -15.11 -2.03 15.02
N ALA A 187 -14.05 -2.58 14.41
CA ALA A 187 -13.25 -1.88 13.39
C ALA A 187 -14.12 -1.40 12.23
N ASP A 188 -15.07 -2.23 11.77
CA ASP A 188 -16.02 -1.86 10.71
C ASP A 188 -16.92 -0.70 11.11
N ASN A 189 -17.39 -0.67 12.36
CA ASN A 189 -18.13 0.50 12.85
C ASN A 189 -17.26 1.75 12.78
N LEU A 190 -15.98 1.67 13.19
CA LEU A 190 -15.07 2.81 13.15
C LEU A 190 -14.78 3.29 11.72
N ARG A 191 -14.66 2.36 10.76
CA ARG A 191 -14.50 2.66 9.33
C ARG A 191 -15.59 3.60 8.81
N THR A 192 -16.84 3.41 9.25
CA THR A 192 -17.97 4.28 8.82
C THR A 192 -17.84 5.74 9.29
N HIS A 193 -17.02 6.00 10.30
CA HIS A 193 -16.85 7.33 10.89
C HIS A 193 -15.58 8.06 10.42
N LEU A 194 -14.67 7.42 9.67
CA LEU A 194 -13.36 7.97 9.31
C LEU A 194 -13.43 9.29 8.53
N ALA A 195 -14.31 9.39 7.53
CA ALA A 195 -14.49 10.63 6.77
C ALA A 195 -14.96 11.79 7.67
N GLY A 196 -15.79 11.46 8.65
CA GLY A 196 -16.23 12.40 9.65
C GLY A 196 -15.12 12.85 10.60
N LEU A 197 -14.30 11.91 11.06
CA LEU A 197 -13.13 12.21 11.90
C LEU A 197 -12.11 13.08 11.16
N ALA A 198 -11.92 12.85 9.86
CA ALA A 198 -11.09 13.70 9.00
C ALA A 198 -11.62 15.14 8.97
N ASN A 199 -12.95 15.31 8.85
CA ASN A 199 -13.60 16.62 8.92
C ASN A 199 -13.46 17.29 10.30
N ASP A 200 -13.60 16.54 11.40
CA ASP A 200 -13.42 17.08 12.77
C ASP A 200 -11.98 17.53 13.03
N CYS A 201 -11.02 16.90 12.36
CA CYS A 201 -9.61 17.29 12.42
C CYS A 201 -9.26 18.40 11.43
N ASN A 202 -10.23 18.87 10.62
CA ASN A 202 -10.03 19.84 9.56
C ASN A 202 -8.84 19.47 8.65
N LEU A 203 -8.74 18.19 8.27
CA LEU A 203 -7.64 17.73 7.41
C LEU A 203 -7.77 18.36 6.01
N PRO A 204 -6.64 18.68 5.34
CA PRO A 204 -6.67 19.17 3.97
C PRO A 204 -7.39 18.22 3.02
N HIS A 205 -7.96 18.74 1.95
CA HIS A 205 -8.53 17.90 0.90
C HIS A 205 -7.47 16.94 0.33
N GLY A 206 -7.84 15.67 0.18
CA GLY A 206 -6.93 14.57 -0.20
C GLY A 206 -6.29 13.84 0.99
N CYS A 207 -6.33 14.40 2.20
CA CYS A 207 -5.91 13.71 3.43
C CYS A 207 -7.09 12.92 4.02
N THR A 208 -7.20 11.63 3.68
CA THR A 208 -8.16 10.71 4.33
C THR A 208 -7.50 9.95 5.47
N ILE A 209 -8.26 9.63 6.52
CA ILE A 209 -7.79 8.76 7.60
C ILE A 209 -7.93 7.29 7.13
N GLU A 210 -6.86 6.52 7.27
CA GLU A 210 -6.87 5.07 7.00
C GLU A 210 -6.89 4.29 8.31
N LEU A 211 -7.63 3.18 8.35
CA LEU A 211 -7.64 2.25 9.48
C LEU A 211 -6.82 1.02 9.13
N ILE A 212 -5.82 0.73 9.96
CA ILE A 212 -4.95 -0.42 9.86
C ILE A 212 -5.23 -1.36 11.03
N GLU A 213 -5.41 -2.65 10.74
CA GLU A 213 -5.50 -3.71 11.74
C GLU A 213 -4.11 -4.35 11.89
N PRO A 214 -3.36 -4.06 12.97
CA PRO A 214 -1.99 -4.56 13.12
C PRO A 214 -1.95 -6.08 13.28
N VAL A 215 -1.07 -6.72 12.50
CA VAL A 215 -0.89 -8.18 12.51
C VAL A 215 -0.38 -8.64 13.88
N GLY A 216 -0.97 -9.71 14.41
CA GLY A 216 -0.57 -10.32 15.68
C GLY A 216 -1.17 -9.65 16.92
N GLU A 217 -2.01 -8.63 16.75
CA GLU A 217 -2.77 -8.01 17.84
C GLU A 217 -4.21 -8.51 17.89
N GLY A 218 -4.91 -8.21 18.99
CA GLY A 218 -6.34 -8.54 19.09
C GLY A 218 -7.18 -7.63 18.19
N GLN A 219 -8.30 -8.14 17.67
CA GLN A 219 -9.26 -7.41 16.80
C GLN A 219 -9.81 -6.09 17.39
N ARG A 220 -9.59 -5.84 18.67
CA ARG A 220 -9.96 -4.60 19.34
C ARG A 220 -8.92 -3.50 19.18
N THR A 221 -7.70 -3.83 18.78
CA THR A 221 -6.65 -2.84 18.57
C THR A 221 -6.57 -2.50 17.10
N VAL A 222 -6.69 -1.21 16.79
CA VAL A 222 -6.56 -0.67 15.43
C VAL A 222 -5.68 0.57 15.46
N THR A 223 -5.07 0.89 14.33
CA THR A 223 -4.27 2.12 14.17
C THR A 223 -4.91 3.00 13.13
N LEU A 224 -5.22 4.25 13.47
CA LEU A 224 -5.66 5.24 12.50
C LEU A 224 -4.43 5.99 11.98
N ARG A 225 -4.14 5.85 10.69
CA ARG A 225 -3.12 6.65 9.98
C ARG A 225 -3.75 7.96 9.56
N VAL A 226 -3.28 9.06 10.17
CA VAL A 226 -3.85 10.39 10.01
C VAL A 226 -2.84 11.29 9.28
N PRO A 227 -2.93 11.40 7.95
CA PRO A 227 -2.11 12.37 7.21
C PRO A 227 -2.61 13.78 7.48
N THR A 228 -1.68 14.68 7.78
CA THR A 228 -1.90 16.13 7.92
C THR A 228 -1.39 16.91 6.71
N VAL A 229 -0.52 16.30 5.89
CA VAL A 229 -0.04 16.82 4.62
C VAL A 229 -0.42 15.85 3.51
N ASN A 230 -0.84 16.39 2.35
CA ASN A 230 -1.23 15.58 1.20
C ASN A 230 0.01 15.17 0.37
N GLN A 231 0.89 14.35 0.96
CA GLN A 231 2.12 13.89 0.31
C GLN A 231 1.84 13.11 -0.99
N ILE A 232 0.69 12.45 -1.07
CA ILE A 232 0.28 11.73 -2.28
C ILE A 232 -0.10 12.65 -3.46
N ALA A 233 -0.13 13.97 -3.24
CA ALA A 233 -0.29 14.93 -4.33
C ALA A 233 1.05 15.36 -4.96
N GLU A 234 2.17 15.01 -4.33
CA GLU A 234 3.49 15.48 -4.74
C GLU A 234 4.08 14.67 -5.89
N ASN A 235 4.90 15.31 -6.73
CA ASN A 235 5.70 14.63 -7.72
C ASN A 235 7.01 14.15 -7.07
N ILE A 236 7.08 12.85 -6.74
CA ILE A 236 8.20 12.27 -6.00
C ILE A 236 9.14 11.57 -6.98
N PRO A 237 10.40 12.00 -7.13
CA PRO A 237 11.32 11.37 -8.06
C PRO A 237 11.65 9.93 -7.65
N HIS A 238 11.93 9.08 -8.63
CA HIS A 238 12.45 7.74 -8.40
C HIS A 238 13.82 7.82 -7.69
N PRO A 239 14.10 6.97 -6.69
CA PRO A 239 15.34 7.04 -5.91
C PRO A 239 16.59 6.58 -6.67
N LEU A 240 16.42 6.05 -7.89
CA LEU A 240 17.50 5.59 -8.79
C LEU A 240 18.53 4.68 -8.12
N PHE A 241 18.05 3.72 -7.32
CA PHE A 241 18.84 2.75 -6.55
C PHE A 241 20.19 2.37 -7.19
N ASP A 242 21.27 2.55 -6.43
CA ASP A 242 22.64 2.20 -6.84
C ASP A 242 23.02 0.76 -6.48
N GLU A 243 22.40 0.20 -5.45
CA GLU A 243 22.70 -1.14 -4.95
C GLU A 243 21.83 -2.19 -5.64
N GLN A 244 22.44 -3.34 -5.94
CA GLN A 244 21.76 -4.50 -6.50
C GLN A 244 20.75 -5.06 -5.49
N ARG A 245 19.59 -5.51 -5.98
CA ARG A 245 18.48 -5.98 -5.14
C ARG A 245 18.10 -7.43 -5.44
N SER A 246 17.16 -7.97 -4.69
CA SER A 246 16.52 -9.26 -4.98
C SER A 246 15.01 -9.11 -5.09
N VAL A 247 14.39 -9.84 -6.02
CA VAL A 247 12.91 -9.91 -6.12
C VAL A 247 12.25 -10.52 -4.88
N MET A 248 13.03 -11.23 -4.06
CA MET A 248 12.57 -11.81 -2.79
C MET A 248 12.29 -10.77 -1.70
N GLU A 249 12.81 -9.55 -1.84
CA GLU A 249 12.62 -8.45 -0.89
C GLU A 249 11.36 -7.62 -1.16
N GLY A 250 10.65 -7.92 -2.25
CA GLY A 250 9.57 -7.11 -2.78
C GLY A 250 10.07 -5.99 -3.69
N ILE A 251 9.15 -5.47 -4.50
CA ILE A 251 9.41 -4.43 -5.49
C ILE A 251 8.90 -3.11 -4.96
N PRO A 252 9.78 -2.19 -4.55
CA PRO A 252 9.37 -0.85 -4.22
C PRO A 252 9.08 -0.05 -5.49
N PHE A 253 8.05 0.79 -5.41
CA PHE A 253 7.58 1.56 -6.57
C PHE A 253 7.08 2.97 -6.21
N GLY A 254 7.07 3.33 -4.93
CA GLY A 254 6.52 4.59 -4.47
C GLY A 254 6.63 4.78 -2.97
N VAL A 255 5.77 5.64 -2.43
CA VAL A 255 5.66 5.91 -1.00
C VAL A 255 4.21 5.88 -0.52
N HIS A 256 4.02 5.51 0.74
CA HIS A 256 2.78 5.70 1.47
C HIS A 256 2.70 7.14 2.04
N PRO A 257 1.52 7.61 2.47
CA PRO A 257 1.37 8.95 3.07
C PRO A 257 2.25 9.19 4.31
N ASN A 258 2.65 8.13 5.01
CA ASN A 258 3.55 8.20 6.17
C ASN A 258 5.04 8.25 5.82
N GLY A 259 5.37 8.27 4.53
CA GLY A 259 6.73 8.27 4.02
C GLY A 259 7.36 6.88 3.90
N ASP A 260 6.69 5.83 4.38
CA ASP A 260 7.17 4.46 4.19
C ASP A 260 7.21 4.12 2.69
N THR A 261 8.20 3.34 2.27
CA THR A 261 8.28 2.86 0.90
C THR A 261 7.07 1.96 0.58
N ALA A 262 6.32 2.33 -0.45
CA ALA A 262 5.29 1.46 -1.02
C ALA A 262 5.99 0.37 -1.85
N GLN A 263 5.79 -0.88 -1.42
CA GLN A 263 6.36 -2.06 -2.06
C GLN A 263 5.42 -3.25 -1.92
N ALA A 264 5.53 -4.19 -2.85
CA ALA A 264 4.75 -5.43 -2.82
C ALA A 264 5.56 -6.60 -3.39
N PRO A 265 5.21 -7.87 -3.06
CA PRO A 265 5.92 -9.03 -3.58
C PRO A 265 5.69 -9.18 -5.09
N ILE A 266 6.74 -9.52 -5.84
CA ILE A 266 6.60 -10.01 -7.23
C ILE A 266 6.77 -11.53 -7.29
N ARG A 267 7.62 -12.07 -6.40
CA ARG A 267 7.80 -13.51 -6.28
C ARG A 267 6.46 -14.12 -5.89
N GLU A 268 5.96 -14.97 -6.78
CA GLU A 268 4.68 -15.69 -6.69
C GLU A 268 3.41 -14.92 -7.02
N GLU A 269 3.45 -13.60 -7.01
CA GLU A 269 2.26 -12.80 -7.20
C GLU A 269 2.29 -12.08 -8.54
N SER A 270 1.29 -12.36 -9.37
CA SER A 270 1.05 -11.54 -10.56
C SER A 270 0.42 -10.22 -10.16
N TRP A 271 0.84 -9.16 -10.85
CA TRP A 271 0.37 -7.80 -10.60
C TRP A 271 -0.68 -7.39 -11.61
N LEU A 272 -1.68 -6.64 -11.14
CA LEU A 272 -2.64 -5.93 -11.97
C LEU A 272 -2.55 -4.43 -11.67
N VAL A 273 -2.23 -3.63 -12.68
CA VAL A 273 -2.13 -2.18 -12.61
C VAL A 273 -3.24 -1.54 -13.45
N VAL A 274 -4.18 -0.86 -12.79
CA VAL A 274 -5.31 -0.21 -13.45
C VAL A 274 -5.20 1.30 -13.29
N GLY A 275 -5.44 2.05 -14.36
CA GLY A 275 -5.58 3.50 -14.26
C GLY A 275 -5.90 4.15 -15.59
N LYS A 276 -6.71 5.23 -15.56
CA LYS A 276 -7.07 5.97 -16.78
C LYS A 276 -5.84 6.59 -17.44
N ARG A 277 -5.94 6.97 -18.72
CA ARG A 277 -4.89 7.74 -19.41
C ARG A 277 -4.49 8.99 -18.61
N GLY A 278 -3.18 9.19 -18.44
CA GLY A 278 -2.64 10.30 -17.63
C GLY A 278 -2.64 10.07 -16.12
N SER A 279 -3.04 8.89 -15.62
CA SER A 279 -2.99 8.54 -14.20
C SER A 279 -1.56 8.35 -13.65
N GLY A 280 -0.59 8.08 -14.52
CA GLY A 280 0.80 7.77 -14.13
C GLY A 280 1.22 6.31 -14.33
N LYS A 281 0.34 5.47 -14.90
CA LYS A 281 0.57 4.03 -15.15
C LYS A 281 1.88 3.72 -15.88
N THR A 282 2.12 4.36 -17.03
CA THR A 282 3.37 4.15 -17.80
C THR A 282 4.60 4.55 -16.98
N THR A 283 4.53 5.66 -16.23
CA THR A 283 5.62 6.08 -15.33
C THR A 283 5.86 5.06 -14.21
N LEU A 284 4.80 4.50 -13.62
CA LEU A 284 4.90 3.40 -12.65
C LEU A 284 5.57 2.17 -13.27
N LEU A 285 5.17 1.77 -14.48
CA LEU A 285 5.80 0.64 -15.18
C LEU A 285 7.28 0.90 -15.45
N HIS A 286 7.67 2.10 -15.89
CA HIS A 286 9.09 2.45 -16.00
C HIS A 286 9.83 2.38 -14.65
N GLY A 287 9.24 2.85 -13.56
CA GLY A 287 9.82 2.73 -12.21
C GLY A 287 9.97 1.27 -11.77
N MET A 288 9.02 0.42 -12.13
CA MET A 288 9.11 -1.03 -11.91
C MET A 288 10.19 -1.66 -12.78
N THR A 289 10.30 -1.32 -14.07
CA THR A 289 11.41 -1.79 -14.94
C THR A 289 12.76 -1.38 -14.37
N ALA A 290 12.88 -0.14 -13.87
CA ALA A 290 14.09 0.35 -13.22
C ALA A 290 14.48 -0.49 -11.99
N THR A 291 13.50 -0.79 -11.13
CA THR A 291 13.71 -1.54 -9.89
C THR A 291 13.96 -3.03 -10.15
N LEU A 292 13.21 -3.64 -11.07
CA LEU A 292 13.36 -5.05 -11.44
C LEU A 292 14.64 -5.30 -12.21
N GLY A 293 15.05 -4.39 -13.11
CA GLY A 293 16.23 -4.57 -13.93
C GLY A 293 17.54 -4.56 -13.13
N ILE A 294 17.56 -3.95 -11.95
CA ILE A 294 18.72 -3.99 -11.04
C ILE A 294 18.68 -5.20 -10.08
N CYS A 295 17.64 -6.03 -10.12
CA CYS A 295 17.61 -7.25 -9.32
C CYS A 295 18.64 -8.26 -9.86
N SER A 296 19.42 -8.88 -8.97
CA SER A 296 20.41 -9.90 -9.34
C SER A 296 19.78 -11.21 -9.82
N ASP A 297 18.51 -11.43 -9.48
CA ASP A 297 17.80 -12.69 -9.60
C ASP A 297 16.55 -12.57 -10.48
N ALA A 298 16.48 -11.56 -11.35
CA ALA A 298 15.39 -11.41 -12.32
C ALA A 298 15.85 -10.89 -13.68
N VAL A 299 15.12 -11.32 -14.72
CA VAL A 299 15.20 -10.78 -16.08
C VAL A 299 13.83 -10.22 -16.47
N VAL A 300 13.84 -9.03 -17.05
CA VAL A 300 12.62 -8.30 -17.42
C VAL A 300 12.35 -8.45 -18.92
N TRP A 301 11.13 -8.88 -19.25
CA TRP A 301 10.59 -8.93 -20.60
C TRP A 301 9.41 -7.96 -20.74
N HIS A 302 9.30 -7.27 -21.88
CA HIS A 302 8.22 -6.33 -22.16
C HIS A 302 7.34 -6.82 -23.30
N ILE A 303 6.02 -6.71 -23.14
CA ILE A 303 5.05 -6.77 -24.21
C ILE A 303 4.38 -5.39 -24.30
N ASP A 304 4.54 -4.73 -25.44
CA ASP A 304 4.15 -3.34 -25.63
C ASP A 304 3.55 -3.17 -27.02
N LEU A 305 2.28 -3.55 -27.13
CA LEU A 305 1.59 -3.66 -28.42
C LEU A 305 1.26 -2.29 -29.04
N ASN A 306 1.52 -1.20 -28.33
CA ASN A 306 1.21 0.17 -28.75
C ASN A 306 2.42 0.87 -29.38
N GLY A 307 3.12 0.15 -30.26
CA GLY A 307 4.27 0.68 -30.99
C GLY A 307 5.54 0.82 -30.13
N GLY A 308 5.63 0.12 -29.00
CA GLY A 308 6.89 0.05 -28.25
C GLY A 308 7.23 1.27 -27.39
N GLY A 309 6.29 2.20 -27.16
CA GLY A 309 6.56 3.46 -26.45
C GLY A 309 7.06 3.31 -25.00
N MET A 310 6.59 2.30 -24.26
CA MET A 310 7.13 1.97 -22.93
C MET A 310 8.53 1.35 -23.04
N THR A 311 8.80 0.65 -24.13
CA THR A 311 10.03 -0.15 -24.28
C THR A 311 11.19 0.60 -24.91
N GLN A 312 10.92 1.51 -25.85
CA GLN A 312 11.93 2.25 -26.61
C GLN A 312 13.01 2.89 -25.73
N PRO A 313 12.67 3.65 -24.66
CA PRO A 313 13.68 4.32 -23.84
C PRO A 313 14.68 3.36 -23.20
N TRP A 314 14.29 2.10 -22.99
CA TRP A 314 15.15 1.09 -22.39
C TRP A 314 16.06 0.40 -23.40
N VAL A 315 15.60 0.18 -24.64
CA VAL A 315 16.39 -0.52 -25.67
C VAL A 315 17.27 0.42 -26.47
N GLU A 316 16.93 1.72 -26.52
CA GLU A 316 17.66 2.76 -27.26
C GLU A 316 19.18 2.77 -26.99
N PRO A 317 19.69 2.73 -25.74
CA PRO A 317 21.13 2.73 -25.49
C PRO A 317 21.86 1.55 -26.13
N TRP A 318 21.19 0.41 -26.25
CA TRP A 318 21.75 -0.78 -26.88
C TRP A 318 21.68 -0.72 -28.41
N LEU A 319 20.58 -0.21 -28.96
CA LEU A 319 20.44 0.03 -30.41
C LEU A 319 21.50 1.01 -30.92
N GLN A 320 21.81 2.04 -30.14
CA GLN A 320 22.88 3.01 -30.40
C GLN A 320 24.30 2.47 -30.14
N GLY A 321 24.44 1.23 -29.66
CA GLY A 321 25.75 0.62 -29.37
C GLY A 321 26.48 1.22 -28.16
N ARG A 322 25.77 1.93 -27.26
CA ARG A 322 26.35 2.48 -26.02
C ARG A 322 26.52 1.41 -24.93
N VAL A 323 25.80 0.30 -25.05
CA VAL A 323 25.90 -0.87 -24.19
C VAL A 323 25.85 -2.15 -25.02
N ASP A 324 26.48 -3.23 -24.51
CA ASP A 324 26.66 -4.47 -25.27
C ASP A 324 25.38 -5.32 -25.38
N ARG A 325 24.46 -5.19 -24.41
CA ARG A 325 23.20 -5.94 -24.38
C ARG A 325 22.03 -5.05 -23.91
N PRO A 326 20.79 -5.36 -24.28
CA PRO A 326 19.66 -4.52 -23.93
C PRO A 326 19.33 -4.65 -22.43
N PRO A 327 18.97 -3.54 -21.76
CA PRO A 327 18.46 -3.53 -20.38
C PRO A 327 17.22 -4.41 -20.19
N VAL A 328 16.29 -4.36 -21.15
CA VAL A 328 15.15 -5.29 -21.26
C VAL A 328 15.59 -6.50 -22.07
N ASP A 329 15.48 -7.70 -21.51
CA ASP A 329 16.05 -8.92 -22.10
C ASP A 329 15.28 -9.39 -23.34
N TRP A 330 13.97 -9.17 -23.39
CA TRP A 330 13.16 -9.44 -24.57
C TRP A 330 12.00 -8.45 -24.64
N ALA A 331 11.90 -7.71 -25.75
CA ALA A 331 10.80 -6.79 -26.04
C ALA A 331 9.95 -7.29 -27.21
N ALA A 332 8.63 -7.29 -27.03
CA ALA A 332 7.64 -7.68 -28.04
C ALA A 332 6.68 -6.52 -28.35
N PRO A 333 6.97 -5.72 -29.39
CA PRO A 333 6.10 -4.61 -29.80
C PRO A 333 4.91 -5.05 -30.67
N THR A 334 4.82 -6.33 -31.02
CA THR A 334 3.77 -6.89 -31.89
C THR A 334 3.14 -8.13 -31.28
N VAL A 335 1.90 -8.45 -31.68
CA VAL A 335 1.18 -9.65 -31.23
C VAL A 335 1.94 -10.92 -31.58
N ASP A 336 2.58 -10.97 -32.76
CA ASP A 336 3.35 -12.13 -33.19
C ASP A 336 4.58 -12.39 -32.33
N GLU A 337 5.36 -11.34 -32.05
CA GLU A 337 6.52 -11.46 -31.17
C GLU A 337 6.11 -11.79 -29.74
N ALA A 338 4.97 -11.25 -29.28
CA ALA A 338 4.41 -11.54 -27.97
C ALA A 338 3.99 -13.02 -27.84
N ILE A 339 3.35 -13.60 -28.87
CA ILE A 339 3.03 -15.03 -28.88
C ILE A 339 4.31 -15.88 -28.82
N LEU A 340 5.35 -15.54 -29.57
CA LEU A 340 6.64 -16.25 -29.52
C LEU A 340 7.26 -16.19 -28.12
N MET A 341 7.26 -15.01 -27.51
CA MET A 341 7.74 -14.78 -26.15
C MET A 341 6.97 -15.60 -25.11
N LEU A 342 5.63 -15.56 -25.13
CA LEU A 342 4.82 -16.28 -24.16
C LEU A 342 4.89 -17.80 -24.35
N GLN A 343 4.98 -18.28 -25.59
CA GLN A 343 5.23 -19.70 -25.84
C GLN A 343 6.58 -20.15 -25.26
N ALA A 344 7.62 -19.31 -25.37
CA ALA A 344 8.90 -19.58 -24.73
C ALA A 344 8.77 -19.59 -23.20
N ALA A 345 8.06 -18.62 -22.61
CA ALA A 345 7.78 -18.58 -21.17
C ALA A 345 7.05 -19.83 -20.67
N VAL A 346 6.02 -20.30 -21.40
CA VAL A 346 5.29 -21.54 -21.08
C VAL A 346 6.23 -22.75 -21.12
N ARG A 347 7.11 -22.85 -22.13
CA ARG A 347 8.11 -23.93 -22.21
C ARG A 347 9.08 -23.89 -21.03
N ILE A 348 9.58 -22.70 -20.67
CA ILE A 348 10.46 -22.48 -19.51
C ILE A 348 9.76 -22.94 -18.23
N ALA A 349 8.54 -22.48 -17.96
CA ALA A 349 7.80 -22.83 -16.75
C ALA A 349 7.57 -24.34 -16.63
N LYS A 350 7.14 -25.00 -17.73
CA LYS A 350 6.93 -26.46 -17.76
C LYS A 350 8.23 -27.23 -17.53
N HIS A 351 9.35 -26.76 -18.09
CA HIS A 351 10.66 -27.39 -17.90
C HIS A 351 11.18 -27.21 -16.47
N ARG A 352 11.11 -26.00 -15.92
CA ARG A 352 11.61 -25.68 -14.57
C ARG A 352 10.94 -26.55 -13.49
N LYS A 353 9.65 -26.86 -13.68
CA LYS A 353 8.88 -27.78 -12.82
C LYS A 353 9.48 -29.18 -12.69
N THR A 354 10.20 -29.66 -13.70
CA THR A 354 10.81 -31.00 -13.70
C THR A 354 12.32 -30.94 -13.49
N ALA A 355 13.01 -30.00 -14.14
CA ALA A 355 14.46 -29.87 -14.14
C ALA A 355 15.02 -29.50 -12.76
N TYR A 356 14.34 -28.66 -11.99
CA TYR A 356 14.84 -28.12 -10.72
C TYR A 356 14.22 -28.75 -9.47
N ARG A 357 13.66 -29.96 -9.58
CA ARG A 357 13.11 -30.70 -8.43
C ARG A 357 14.15 -30.95 -7.34
N SER A 358 15.40 -31.22 -7.73
CA SER A 358 16.52 -31.40 -6.79
C SER A 358 16.83 -30.11 -6.04
N ARG A 359 16.82 -28.94 -6.72
CA ARG A 359 17.03 -27.61 -6.09
C ARG A 359 15.92 -27.32 -5.09
N LYS A 360 14.65 -27.51 -5.46
CA LYS A 360 13.50 -27.37 -4.54
C LYS A 360 13.65 -28.26 -3.29
N LYS A 361 14.05 -29.53 -3.48
CA LYS A 361 14.31 -30.46 -2.38
C LYS A 361 15.48 -30.03 -1.50
N ALA A 362 16.58 -29.55 -2.09
CA ALA A 362 17.77 -29.10 -1.37
C ALA A 362 17.48 -27.88 -0.49
N HIS A 363 16.65 -26.95 -0.97
CA HIS A 363 16.22 -25.77 -0.22
C HIS A 363 14.97 -26.00 0.65
N ASN A 364 14.43 -27.23 0.66
CA ASN A 364 13.21 -27.61 1.39
C ASN A 364 12.03 -26.64 1.15
N THR A 365 11.76 -26.33 -0.11
CA THR A 365 10.66 -25.43 -0.50
C THR A 365 9.91 -25.98 -1.72
N ASN A 366 8.63 -25.63 -1.84
CA ASN A 366 7.80 -25.95 -3.01
C ASN A 366 8.02 -24.96 -4.16
N LEU A 367 8.54 -23.79 -3.84
CA LEU A 367 8.80 -22.69 -4.75
C LEU A 367 10.18 -22.86 -5.33
N LEU A 368 10.34 -22.55 -6.61
CA LEU A 368 11.67 -22.55 -7.22
C LEU A 368 12.52 -21.46 -6.55
N PRO A 369 13.65 -21.80 -5.89
CA PRO A 369 14.56 -20.80 -5.34
C PRO A 369 15.28 -20.09 -6.48
N VAL A 370 15.08 -18.78 -6.60
CA VAL A 370 15.70 -17.91 -7.62
C VAL A 370 17.07 -17.43 -7.17
N GLY A 371 17.88 -16.98 -8.13
CA GLY A 371 19.23 -16.46 -7.93
C GLY A 371 19.76 -15.88 -9.24
N ASP A 372 21.00 -15.39 -9.22
CA ASP A 372 21.70 -14.94 -10.43
C ASP A 372 21.92 -16.06 -11.46
N ASP A 373 22.10 -17.29 -10.98
CA ASP A 373 22.24 -18.50 -11.77
C ASP A 373 20.90 -19.08 -12.29
N LEU A 374 19.78 -18.63 -11.72
CA LEU A 374 18.43 -19.07 -12.04
C LEU A 374 17.43 -17.93 -11.83
N PRO A 375 17.44 -16.91 -12.71
CA PRO A 375 16.64 -15.72 -12.48
C PRO A 375 15.15 -15.97 -12.75
N GLU A 376 14.32 -15.21 -12.05
CA GLU A 376 12.89 -15.05 -12.34
C GLU A 376 12.69 -14.36 -13.68
N VAL A 377 11.72 -14.81 -14.47
CA VAL A 377 11.29 -14.09 -15.67
C VAL A 377 10.08 -13.24 -15.32
N VAL A 378 10.22 -11.91 -15.36
CA VAL A 378 9.12 -10.97 -15.11
C VAL A 378 8.66 -10.38 -16.43
N ILE A 379 7.43 -10.69 -16.83
CA ILE A 379 6.84 -10.25 -18.10
C ILE A 379 5.90 -9.09 -17.81
N MET A 380 6.22 -7.91 -18.33
CA MET A 380 5.43 -6.69 -18.15
C MET A 380 4.64 -6.41 -19.42
N LEU A 381 3.32 -6.28 -19.30
CA LEU A 381 2.39 -6.03 -20.39
C LEU A 381 1.78 -4.63 -20.25
N ASP A 382 2.14 -3.71 -21.15
CA ASP A 382 1.48 -2.40 -21.22
C ASP A 382 0.18 -2.49 -22.01
N GLU A 383 -0.89 -1.95 -21.45
CA GLU A 383 -2.25 -1.83 -22.02
C GLU A 383 -2.87 -3.12 -22.58
N GLY A 384 -2.32 -4.29 -22.24
CA GLY A 384 -2.69 -5.53 -22.90
C GLY A 384 -4.15 -5.95 -22.70
N ALA A 385 -4.84 -5.39 -21.72
CA ALA A 385 -6.24 -5.70 -21.48
C ALA A 385 -7.18 -5.17 -22.58
N GLU A 386 -6.86 -4.06 -23.26
CA GLU A 386 -7.62 -3.58 -24.44
C GLU A 386 -7.26 -4.38 -25.70
N ALA A 387 -5.98 -4.73 -25.84
CA ALA A 387 -5.52 -5.63 -26.90
C ALA A 387 -6.18 -7.02 -26.81
N LEU A 388 -6.61 -7.44 -25.62
CA LEU A 388 -7.38 -8.67 -25.39
C LEU A 388 -8.90 -8.48 -25.53
N GLU A 389 -9.43 -7.25 -25.48
CA GLU A 389 -10.86 -6.93 -25.62
C GLU A 389 -11.31 -6.94 -27.09
N GLU A 390 -10.44 -6.51 -28.02
CA GLU A 390 -10.67 -6.64 -29.46
C GLU A 390 -10.61 -8.10 -29.97
N ALA A 391 -10.54 -9.09 -29.07
CA ALA A 391 -10.41 -10.51 -29.36
C ALA A 391 -11.69 -11.12 -30.00
N GLY A 392 -11.87 -10.83 -31.28
CA GLY A 392 -12.36 -11.80 -32.24
C GLY A 392 -11.31 -12.89 -32.52
N LYS A 393 -11.79 -14.07 -32.96
CA LYS A 393 -11.01 -15.27 -33.33
C LYS A 393 -9.65 -14.94 -33.98
N GLY A 394 -8.56 -15.58 -33.54
CA GLY A 394 -7.25 -15.48 -34.18
C GLY A 394 -6.07 -15.42 -33.20
N LYS A 395 -5.03 -14.66 -33.57
CA LYS A 395 -3.78 -14.51 -32.80
C LYS A 395 -3.97 -13.81 -31.45
N VAL A 396 -4.89 -12.86 -31.36
CA VAL A 396 -5.20 -12.16 -30.09
C VAL A 396 -5.80 -13.13 -29.07
N GLY A 397 -6.74 -14.00 -29.47
CA GLY A 397 -7.27 -15.05 -28.59
C GLY A 397 -6.17 -16.01 -28.13
N GLN A 398 -5.25 -16.38 -29.02
CA GLN A 398 -4.09 -17.19 -28.64
C GLN A 398 -3.19 -16.48 -27.61
N LEU A 399 -2.96 -15.17 -27.75
CA LEU A 399 -2.22 -14.38 -26.77
C LEU A 399 -2.91 -14.42 -25.39
N ALA A 400 -4.23 -14.24 -25.36
CA ALA A 400 -5.05 -14.35 -24.15
C ALA A 400 -4.88 -15.70 -23.46
N ASP A 401 -5.00 -16.79 -24.23
CA ASP A 401 -4.88 -18.16 -23.74
C ASP A 401 -3.49 -18.43 -23.15
N LEU A 402 -2.43 -17.91 -23.78
CA LEU A 402 -1.06 -18.04 -23.28
C LEU A 402 -0.83 -17.26 -21.99
N LEU A 403 -1.33 -16.03 -21.88
CA LEU A 403 -1.26 -15.24 -20.64
C LEU A 403 -1.98 -15.97 -19.50
N ALA A 404 -3.19 -16.46 -19.74
CA ALA A 404 -3.96 -17.25 -18.77
C ALA A 404 -3.26 -18.57 -18.40
N GLU A 405 -2.62 -19.23 -19.37
CA GLU A 405 -1.82 -20.42 -19.09
C GLU A 405 -0.65 -20.11 -18.16
N ILE A 406 0.09 -19.02 -18.40
CA ILE A 406 1.22 -18.60 -17.55
C ILE A 406 0.74 -18.30 -16.13
N GLN A 407 -0.31 -17.48 -15.95
CA GLN A 407 -0.86 -17.18 -14.62
C GLN A 407 -1.18 -18.47 -13.84
N ARG A 408 -1.74 -19.47 -14.53
CA ARG A 408 -2.14 -20.73 -13.91
C ARG A 408 -0.98 -21.66 -13.54
N ILE A 409 0.09 -21.71 -14.34
CA ILE A 409 1.12 -22.76 -14.18
C ILE A 409 2.47 -22.25 -13.65
N ALA A 410 2.74 -20.95 -13.77
CA ALA A 410 4.11 -20.46 -13.76
C ALA A 410 4.56 -19.79 -12.45
N ARG A 411 3.60 -19.42 -11.57
CA ARG A 411 3.82 -18.87 -10.21
C ARG A 411 4.95 -19.58 -9.45
N ASN A 412 4.91 -20.91 -9.37
CA ASN A 412 5.88 -21.70 -8.61
C ASN A 412 7.25 -21.83 -9.31
N GLU A 413 7.29 -21.57 -10.61
CA GLU A 413 8.43 -21.83 -11.50
C GLU A 413 9.17 -20.54 -11.91
N ALA A 414 8.95 -19.46 -11.13
CA ALA A 414 9.62 -18.17 -11.26
C ALA A 414 9.44 -17.55 -12.66
N VAL A 415 8.19 -17.51 -13.12
CA VAL A 415 7.75 -16.69 -14.24
C VAL A 415 6.48 -15.97 -13.79
N ASN A 416 6.53 -14.65 -13.68
CA ASN A 416 5.44 -13.82 -13.15
C ASN A 416 5.05 -12.71 -14.14
N LEU A 417 3.79 -12.26 -14.04
CA LEU A 417 3.22 -11.25 -14.93
C LEU A 417 2.97 -9.94 -14.17
N VAL A 418 3.25 -8.82 -14.83
CA VAL A 418 2.75 -7.49 -14.47
C VAL A 418 1.84 -7.04 -15.60
N LEU A 419 0.54 -7.05 -15.34
CA LEU A 419 -0.49 -6.70 -16.31
C LEU A 419 -0.97 -5.28 -16.06
N SER A 420 -1.15 -4.51 -17.13
CA SER A 420 -1.73 -3.18 -17.01
C SER A 420 -2.95 -2.98 -17.91
N ALA A 421 -3.91 -2.18 -17.43
CA ALA A 421 -5.17 -1.89 -18.10
C ALA A 421 -5.54 -0.41 -17.95
N LEU A 422 -6.11 0.19 -19.01
CA LEU A 422 -6.62 1.57 -18.97
C LEU A 422 -7.95 1.70 -18.23
N ARG A 423 -8.81 0.68 -18.34
CA ARG A 423 -10.06 0.58 -17.59
C ARG A 423 -10.17 -0.77 -16.91
N ALA A 424 -10.79 -0.80 -15.75
CA ALA A 424 -11.22 -2.04 -15.11
C ALA A 424 -12.71 -2.31 -15.38
N THR A 425 -13.04 -2.59 -16.64
CA THR A 425 -14.35 -3.16 -17.02
C THR A 425 -14.28 -4.69 -16.97
N GLY A 426 -15.45 -5.34 -16.92
CA GLY A 426 -15.53 -6.80 -16.86
C GLY A 426 -14.94 -7.50 -18.10
N ASP A 427 -14.96 -6.79 -19.23
CA ASP A 427 -14.53 -7.29 -20.53
C ASP A 427 -13.00 -7.16 -20.71
N ILE A 428 -12.42 -6.09 -20.15
CA ILE A 428 -10.98 -5.78 -20.22
C ILE A 428 -10.19 -6.57 -19.16
N VAL A 429 -10.69 -6.63 -17.93
CA VAL A 429 -10.06 -7.39 -16.85
C VAL A 429 -11.06 -8.47 -16.40
N PRO A 430 -10.94 -9.72 -16.89
CA PRO A 430 -11.85 -10.81 -16.51
C PRO A 430 -11.76 -11.20 -15.03
N ALA A 431 -12.84 -11.76 -14.47
CA ALA A 431 -12.91 -12.13 -13.05
C ALA A 431 -11.81 -13.13 -12.65
N GLY A 432 -11.54 -14.10 -13.53
CA GLY A 432 -10.49 -15.08 -13.33
C GLY A 432 -9.09 -14.48 -13.28
N MET A 433 -8.83 -13.38 -14.01
CA MET A 433 -7.54 -12.70 -14.01
C MET A 433 -7.31 -11.98 -12.67
N VAL A 434 -8.32 -11.24 -12.17
CA VAL A 434 -8.24 -10.57 -10.86
C VAL A 434 -8.11 -11.58 -9.72
N ALA A 435 -8.85 -12.69 -9.77
CA ALA A 435 -8.78 -13.73 -8.75
C ALA A 435 -7.42 -14.45 -8.70
N GLN A 436 -6.61 -14.34 -9.75
CA GLN A 436 -5.28 -14.95 -9.84
C GLN A 436 -4.14 -13.95 -9.63
N THR A 437 -4.44 -12.66 -9.49
CA THR A 437 -3.45 -11.61 -9.17
C THR A 437 -3.42 -11.37 -7.66
N GLY A 438 -2.26 -11.60 -7.03
CA GLY A 438 -2.07 -11.31 -5.60
C GLY A 438 -1.82 -9.83 -5.31
N VAL A 439 -1.36 -9.05 -6.30
CA VAL A 439 -1.10 -7.61 -6.12
C VAL A 439 -1.97 -6.79 -7.07
N GLY A 440 -2.76 -5.89 -6.50
CA GLY A 440 -3.59 -4.94 -7.23
C GLY A 440 -3.14 -3.50 -6.98
N VAL A 441 -2.85 -2.76 -8.04
CA VAL A 441 -2.57 -1.33 -8.00
C VAL A 441 -3.65 -0.61 -8.80
N CYS A 442 -4.53 0.13 -8.11
CA CYS A 442 -5.54 0.97 -8.77
C CYS A 442 -5.10 2.43 -8.66
N MET A 443 -4.55 2.97 -9.73
CA MET A 443 -4.22 4.39 -9.86
C MET A 443 -5.48 5.22 -10.05
N LYS A 444 -5.33 6.54 -10.19
CA LYS A 444 -6.43 7.46 -10.45
C LYS A 444 -7.34 6.98 -11.61
N VAL A 445 -8.60 6.68 -11.29
CA VAL A 445 -9.67 6.28 -12.23
C VAL A 445 -10.78 7.34 -12.29
N LYS A 446 -11.80 7.17 -13.16
CA LYS A 446 -12.94 8.09 -13.22
C LYS A 446 -14.08 7.62 -12.32
N GLU A 447 -14.33 6.32 -12.29
CA GLU A 447 -15.51 5.76 -11.62
C GLU A 447 -15.13 4.82 -10.47
N GLN A 448 -15.90 4.86 -9.38
CA GLN A 448 -15.70 3.98 -8.23
C GLN A 448 -15.85 2.49 -8.59
N LYS A 449 -16.64 2.17 -9.63
CA LYS A 449 -16.78 0.78 -10.12
C LYS A 449 -15.45 0.18 -10.58
N GLU A 450 -14.53 1.00 -11.10
CA GLU A 450 -13.21 0.55 -11.54
C GLU A 450 -12.33 0.18 -10.34
N ILE A 451 -12.44 0.94 -9.24
CA ILE A 451 -11.76 0.61 -7.98
C ILE A 451 -12.32 -0.69 -7.42
N ALA A 452 -13.65 -0.83 -7.39
CA ALA A 452 -14.33 -2.03 -6.91
C ALA A 452 -14.05 -3.29 -7.73
N ARG A 453 -13.59 -3.13 -8.97
CA ARG A 453 -13.20 -4.24 -9.83
C ARG A 453 -11.84 -4.81 -9.45
N VAL A 454 -10.93 -3.96 -8.97
CA VAL A 454 -9.59 -4.34 -8.46
C VAL A 454 -9.67 -4.80 -7.01
N PHE A 455 -10.47 -4.11 -6.18
CA PHE A 455 -10.63 -4.41 -4.76
C PHE A 455 -12.10 -4.68 -4.43
N GLU A 456 -12.42 -5.91 -4.06
CA GLU A 456 -13.81 -6.34 -3.78
C GLU A 456 -14.46 -5.46 -2.69
N ASP A 457 -13.69 -5.07 -1.67
CA ASP A 457 -14.16 -4.28 -0.53
C ASP A 457 -14.22 -2.77 -0.78
N ALA A 458 -13.96 -2.27 -2.00
CA ALA A 458 -13.83 -0.83 -2.26
C ALA A 458 -15.07 -0.02 -1.83
N TRP A 459 -16.28 -0.59 -1.96
CA TRP A 459 -17.53 0.04 -1.54
C TRP A 459 -17.71 0.09 -0.03
N GLU A 460 -17.24 -0.95 0.67
CA GLU A 460 -17.29 -1.04 2.12
C GLU A 460 -16.29 -0.06 2.74
N LEU A 461 -15.08 -0.03 2.17
CA LEU A 461 -13.98 0.85 2.54
C LEU A 461 -14.15 2.30 2.06
N LYS A 462 -15.23 2.60 1.33
CA LYS A 462 -15.54 3.94 0.78
C LYS A 462 -14.38 4.52 -0.02
N LEU A 463 -13.66 3.70 -0.77
CA LEU A 463 -12.61 4.15 -1.67
C LEU A 463 -13.26 4.89 -2.84
N LYS A 464 -12.93 6.17 -3.03
CA LYS A 464 -13.51 7.01 -4.08
C LYS A 464 -12.44 7.57 -5.02
N PRO A 465 -12.76 7.79 -6.31
CA PRO A 465 -11.86 8.44 -7.26
C PRO A 465 -11.35 9.79 -6.76
N GLU A 466 -12.19 10.57 -6.08
CA GLU A 466 -11.85 11.90 -5.56
C GLU A 466 -10.73 11.88 -4.50
N HIS A 467 -10.44 10.71 -3.89
CA HIS A 467 -9.33 10.58 -2.93
C HIS A 467 -7.96 10.59 -3.63
N LEU A 468 -7.90 10.30 -4.93
CA LEU A 468 -6.68 10.28 -5.73
C LEU A 468 -6.58 11.55 -6.59
N THR A 469 -5.93 12.58 -6.04
CA THR A 469 -5.96 13.93 -6.61
C THR A 469 -4.86 14.18 -7.66
N ALA A 470 -3.68 13.54 -7.53
CA ALA A 470 -2.55 13.75 -8.43
C ALA A 470 -2.30 12.59 -9.41
N LYS A 471 -1.42 12.85 -10.39
CA LYS A 471 -0.79 11.81 -11.21
C LYS A 471 0.18 11.01 -10.34
N GLY A 472 0.24 9.70 -10.51
CA GLY A 472 1.03 8.78 -9.67
C GLY A 472 0.26 8.24 -8.47
N ALA A 473 -0.86 8.87 -8.10
CA ALA A 473 -1.62 8.49 -6.91
C ALA A 473 -2.45 7.23 -7.17
N GLY A 474 -2.43 6.31 -6.22
CA GLY A 474 -3.14 5.05 -6.31
C GLY A 474 -3.44 4.40 -4.96
N TRP A 475 -4.05 3.23 -5.05
CA TRP A 475 -4.27 2.27 -3.99
C TRP A 475 -3.50 1.00 -4.29
N LEU A 476 -2.82 0.46 -3.29
CA LEU A 476 -2.13 -0.82 -3.33
C LEU A 476 -2.86 -1.82 -2.43
N GLY A 477 -3.31 -2.94 -3.00
CA GLY A 477 -3.79 -4.10 -2.26
C GLY A 477 -2.88 -5.30 -2.51
N VAL A 478 -2.65 -6.10 -1.47
CA VAL A 478 -1.82 -7.31 -1.50
C VAL A 478 -2.60 -8.44 -0.83
N ASP A 479 -2.78 -9.56 -1.53
CA ASP A 479 -3.41 -10.81 -1.08
C ASP A 479 -4.74 -10.64 -0.33
N GLY A 480 -5.64 -9.81 -0.88
CA GLY A 480 -6.95 -9.53 -0.26
C GLY A 480 -6.88 -8.66 0.99
N GLY A 481 -5.70 -8.13 1.34
CA GLY A 481 -5.55 -7.11 2.38
C GLY A 481 -6.23 -5.80 1.98
N HIS A 482 -6.54 -4.98 2.98
CA HIS A 482 -7.15 -3.67 2.75
C HIS A 482 -6.22 -2.76 1.93
N PRO A 483 -6.73 -2.10 0.87
CA PRO A 483 -5.90 -1.24 0.05
C PRO A 483 -5.37 -0.04 0.83
N ALA A 484 -4.07 0.23 0.69
CA ALA A 484 -3.40 1.40 1.27
C ALA A 484 -3.09 2.42 0.18
N ARG A 485 -3.12 3.72 0.48
CA ARG A 485 -2.75 4.73 -0.52
C ARG A 485 -1.27 4.72 -0.80
N THR A 486 -0.94 5.00 -2.05
CA THR A 486 0.43 5.11 -2.53
C THR A 486 0.56 6.27 -3.50
N GLN A 487 1.76 6.82 -3.57
CA GLN A 487 2.19 7.71 -4.62
C GLN A 487 3.37 7.05 -5.34
N ALA A 488 3.15 6.67 -6.60
CA ALA A 488 4.19 6.08 -7.42
C ALA A 488 5.31 7.10 -7.67
N TRP A 489 6.55 6.60 -7.73
CA TRP A 489 7.67 7.44 -8.11
C TRP A 489 7.60 7.87 -9.57
N ASN A 490 8.11 9.06 -9.84
CA ASN A 490 8.26 9.61 -11.16
C ASN A 490 9.69 9.40 -11.66
N ILE A 491 9.82 8.71 -12.79
CA ILE A 491 11.09 8.49 -13.47
C ILE A 491 11.07 9.21 -14.82
N LEU A 492 12.15 9.92 -15.14
CA LEU A 492 12.28 10.72 -16.36
C LEU A 492 13.11 9.99 -17.44
N PRO A 493 13.08 10.43 -18.71
CA PRO A 493 13.89 9.81 -19.76
C PRO A 493 15.39 9.70 -19.47
N ASP A 494 16.01 10.77 -18.97
CA ASP A 494 17.43 10.77 -18.61
C ASP A 494 17.74 9.75 -17.48
N ASP A 495 16.81 9.63 -16.52
CA ASP A 495 16.90 8.66 -15.43
C ASP A 495 16.84 7.23 -15.98
N MET A 496 15.92 6.97 -16.92
CA MET A 496 15.76 5.66 -17.57
C MET A 496 17.01 5.28 -18.35
N GLU A 497 17.62 6.22 -19.07
CA GLU A 497 18.87 5.98 -19.79
C GLU A 497 20.01 5.63 -18.82
N GLN A 498 20.17 6.41 -17.75
CA GLN A 498 21.18 6.19 -16.72
C GLN A 498 21.01 4.82 -16.04
N VAL A 499 19.78 4.49 -15.64
CA VAL A 499 19.45 3.19 -15.04
C VAL A 499 19.64 2.07 -16.06
N GLY A 500 19.19 2.25 -17.30
CA GLY A 500 19.34 1.28 -18.38
C GLY A 500 20.80 0.88 -18.60
N MET A 501 21.72 1.85 -18.62
CA MET A 501 23.15 1.57 -18.71
C MET A 501 23.67 0.71 -17.54
N ARG A 502 23.14 0.90 -16.33
CA ARG A 502 23.48 0.08 -15.14
C ARG A 502 22.88 -1.33 -15.26
N ILE A 503 21.61 -1.44 -15.60
CA ILE A 503 20.90 -2.71 -15.81
C ILE A 503 21.65 -3.57 -16.83
N SER A 504 22.05 -2.98 -17.97
CA SER A 504 22.79 -3.71 -19.01
C SER A 504 24.08 -4.34 -18.48
N ARG A 505 24.74 -3.73 -17.48
CA ARG A 505 25.96 -4.30 -16.88
C ARG A 505 25.66 -5.33 -15.80
N ALA A 506 24.56 -5.16 -15.04
CA ALA A 506 24.30 -5.89 -13.81
C ALA A 506 23.30 -7.04 -13.93
N ARG A 507 22.33 -7.00 -14.87
CA ARG A 507 21.25 -7.99 -14.92
C ARG A 507 21.77 -9.42 -15.17
N PRO A 508 21.15 -10.45 -14.61
CA PRO A 508 21.50 -11.83 -14.95
C PRO A 508 21.15 -12.18 -16.41
N GLU A 509 21.67 -13.30 -16.88
CA GLU A 509 21.22 -13.97 -18.10
C GLU A 509 20.26 -15.10 -17.71
N LEU A 510 19.35 -15.48 -18.60
CA LEU A 510 18.52 -16.66 -18.38
C LEU A 510 19.40 -17.91 -18.24
N ASP A 511 19.06 -18.78 -17.30
CA ASP A 511 19.82 -20.01 -17.06
C ASP A 511 19.89 -20.90 -18.32
N GLU A 512 21.01 -21.61 -18.49
CA GLU A 512 21.29 -22.35 -19.73
C GLU A 512 20.19 -23.37 -20.09
N ALA A 513 19.58 -24.02 -19.09
CA ALA A 513 18.51 -24.99 -19.34
C ALA A 513 17.23 -24.31 -19.86
N SER A 514 16.84 -23.19 -19.24
CA SER A 514 15.69 -22.39 -19.65
C SER A 514 15.92 -21.71 -20.99
N ALA A 515 17.13 -21.18 -21.26
CA ALA A 515 17.49 -20.63 -22.56
C ALA A 515 17.39 -21.68 -23.68
N ARG A 516 17.89 -22.90 -23.44
CA ARG A 516 17.79 -24.00 -24.41
C ARG A 516 16.34 -24.41 -24.71
N ILE A 517 15.48 -24.53 -23.69
CA ILE A 517 14.09 -24.93 -23.91
C ILE A 517 13.22 -23.79 -24.47
N ALA A 518 13.61 -22.55 -24.23
CA ALA A 518 13.02 -21.38 -24.87
C ALA A 518 13.25 -21.42 -26.39
N GLY A 519 14.34 -22.04 -26.84
CA GLY A 519 14.59 -22.41 -28.24
C GLY A 519 15.00 -21.22 -29.11
N ASP A 520 14.94 -21.41 -30.42
CA ASP A 520 15.48 -20.45 -31.41
C ASP A 520 14.85 -19.06 -31.29
N ALA A 521 13.59 -18.98 -30.89
CA ALA A 521 12.91 -17.71 -30.62
C ALA A 521 13.67 -16.89 -29.56
N TYR A 522 14.08 -17.50 -28.45
CA TYR A 522 14.85 -16.80 -27.43
C TYR A 522 16.28 -16.51 -27.89
N THR A 523 16.94 -17.46 -28.55
CA THR A 523 18.32 -17.28 -29.03
C THR A 523 18.46 -16.14 -30.04
N THR A 524 17.48 -15.98 -30.94
CA THR A 524 17.50 -14.96 -31.99
C THR A 524 16.73 -13.68 -31.61
N ARG A 525 16.30 -13.55 -30.35
CA ARG A 525 15.46 -12.41 -29.89
C ARG A 525 16.10 -11.05 -30.11
N TYR A 526 17.41 -10.94 -29.89
CA TYR A 526 18.13 -9.67 -30.08
C TYR A 526 18.16 -9.24 -31.55
N GLU A 527 18.30 -10.18 -32.49
CA GLU A 527 18.24 -9.85 -33.92
C GLU A 527 16.84 -9.33 -34.29
N ARG A 528 15.79 -10.02 -33.83
CA ARG A 528 14.41 -9.57 -34.07
C ARG A 528 14.10 -8.24 -33.40
N MET A 529 14.56 -8.03 -32.16
CA MET A 529 14.42 -6.75 -31.47
C MET A 529 15.10 -5.62 -32.24
N ARG A 530 16.32 -5.83 -32.77
CA ARG A 530 16.96 -4.82 -33.63
C ARG A 530 16.10 -4.50 -34.83
N GLN A 531 15.57 -5.50 -35.52
CA GLN A 531 14.71 -5.30 -36.70
C GLN A 531 13.41 -4.57 -36.33
N LEU A 532 12.77 -4.93 -35.22
CA LEU A 532 11.48 -4.37 -34.80
C LEU A 532 11.58 -2.94 -34.26
N PHE A 533 12.74 -2.53 -33.76
CA PHE A 533 12.95 -1.19 -33.16
C PHE A 533 13.93 -0.30 -33.93
N ALA A 534 14.49 -0.76 -35.07
CA ALA A 534 15.36 0.06 -35.93
C ALA A 534 14.60 0.97 -36.90
N ASP A 535 13.29 0.78 -37.10
CA ASP A 535 12.51 1.36 -38.20
C ASP A 535 11.70 2.63 -37.84
N ASP A 536 12.16 3.44 -36.87
CA ASP A 536 11.50 4.71 -36.49
C ASP A 536 12.39 5.96 -36.65
N GLY A 537 13.37 5.90 -37.56
CA GLY A 537 14.10 7.10 -38.01
C GLY A 537 13.31 7.95 -39.02
N ASP A 538 12.34 7.38 -39.73
CA ASP A 538 11.68 8.05 -40.87
C ASP A 538 10.17 7.76 -41.05
N ASN A 539 9.54 6.95 -40.18
CA ASN A 539 8.09 6.71 -40.21
C ASN A 539 7.41 7.27 -38.95
N ALA A 540 7.52 8.58 -38.77
CA ALA A 540 6.53 9.29 -37.99
C ALA A 540 5.17 9.19 -38.71
N HIS A 541 4.40 8.13 -38.40
CA HIS A 541 2.96 8.18 -38.61
C HIS A 541 2.45 9.41 -37.85
N PRO A 542 1.69 10.32 -38.49
CA PRO A 542 1.26 11.53 -37.84
C PRO A 542 0.45 11.12 -36.62
N ALA A 543 0.89 11.59 -35.45
CA ALA A 543 -0.02 11.77 -34.34
C ALA A 543 -1.25 12.45 -34.93
N VAL A 544 -2.42 11.86 -34.75
CA VAL A 544 -3.69 12.55 -34.95
C VAL A 544 -3.72 13.66 -33.89
N LEU A 545 -3.04 14.76 -34.22
CA LEU A 545 -3.29 16.07 -33.68
C LEU A 545 -4.50 16.56 -34.45
N ASP A 546 -5.67 16.48 -33.81
CA ASP A 546 -6.78 17.31 -34.24
C ASP A 546 -6.28 18.76 -34.28
N GLU A 547 -6.42 19.38 -35.45
CA GLU A 547 -6.01 20.73 -35.76
C GLU A 547 -6.46 21.71 -34.68
N VAL A 548 -5.48 22.30 -33.98
CA VAL A 548 -5.67 23.62 -33.39
C VAL A 548 -5.34 24.60 -34.52
N ASP A 549 -6.37 25.23 -35.04
CA ASP A 549 -6.31 26.35 -35.98
C ASP A 549 -5.31 27.40 -35.49
N SER A 550 -4.14 27.45 -36.11
CA SER A 550 -3.15 28.49 -35.93
C SER A 550 -3.18 29.43 -37.12
N THR A 551 -4.07 30.42 -37.08
CA THR A 551 -3.89 31.67 -37.81
C THR A 551 -3.88 32.85 -36.85
N SER A 552 -2.69 33.20 -36.37
CA SER A 552 -2.30 34.61 -36.22
C SER A 552 -0.79 34.76 -36.18
N THR A 553 -0.28 35.40 -37.21
CA THR A 553 1.12 35.78 -37.39
C THR A 553 1.39 37.01 -36.53
N HIS A 554 2.19 36.89 -35.47
CA HIS A 554 2.91 38.05 -34.92
C HIS A 554 4.32 37.65 -34.53
N SER A 555 5.26 38.08 -35.36
CA SER A 555 6.69 38.14 -35.10
C SER A 555 6.99 39.02 -33.90
N VAL A 556 7.71 38.52 -32.90
CA VAL A 556 8.41 39.37 -31.92
C VAL A 556 9.80 38.81 -31.64
N THR A 557 10.77 39.65 -31.99
CA THR A 557 12.18 39.65 -31.64
C THR A 557 12.44 39.58 -30.13
N ALA A 558 13.55 38.92 -29.78
CA ALA A 558 14.09 38.79 -28.44
C ALA A 558 14.31 40.12 -27.69
N THR A 559 14.01 40.14 -26.39
CA THR A 559 14.78 40.83 -25.33
C THR A 559 14.28 40.32 -23.96
N GLY A 560 15.21 40.12 -23.02
CA GLY A 560 14.97 39.36 -21.79
C GLY A 560 14.45 40.15 -20.59
N GLY A 561 14.34 39.42 -19.46
CA GLY A 561 14.29 39.97 -18.11
C GLY A 561 12.96 39.85 -17.37
N GLY A 562 12.90 38.91 -16.41
CA GLY A 562 12.41 39.12 -15.03
C GLY A 562 10.94 39.46 -14.73
N ALA A 563 10.44 38.72 -13.73
CA ALA A 563 9.34 39.03 -12.80
C ALA A 563 7.96 38.39 -13.04
N ALA A 564 7.49 37.76 -11.97
CA ALA A 564 6.17 37.17 -11.78
C ALA A 564 5.04 38.20 -11.91
N ALA A 565 3.90 37.78 -12.48
CA ALA A 565 2.64 38.48 -12.35
C ALA A 565 1.46 37.49 -12.34
N SER A 566 0.52 37.81 -11.46
CA SER A 566 -0.72 37.13 -11.09
C SER A 566 -1.67 36.87 -12.25
N TRP A 567 -2.40 35.74 -12.17
CA TRP A 567 -3.54 35.45 -13.04
C TRP A 567 -4.78 36.26 -12.63
N ALA A 568 -5.49 36.75 -13.64
CA ALA A 568 -6.67 37.61 -13.50
C ALA A 568 -7.94 36.84 -13.07
N ASP A 569 -8.88 37.59 -12.49
CA ASP A 569 -10.15 37.15 -11.91
C ASP A 569 -11.15 36.65 -12.99
N PRO A 570 -11.77 35.47 -12.85
CA PRO A 570 -12.62 34.84 -13.87
C PRO A 570 -13.93 35.57 -14.25
N ALA A 571 -14.21 36.77 -13.71
CA ALA A 571 -15.36 37.58 -14.10
C ALA A 571 -15.16 38.40 -15.40
N ASP A 572 -13.91 38.63 -15.84
CA ASP A 572 -13.61 39.52 -16.98
C ASP A 572 -13.65 38.84 -18.36
N ILE A 573 -13.98 37.54 -18.44
CA ILE A 573 -14.02 36.78 -19.72
C ILE A 573 -15.43 36.73 -20.33
N MET A 574 -16.47 37.18 -19.61
CA MET A 574 -17.86 37.20 -20.10
C MET A 574 -18.31 38.60 -20.51
N SER A 575 -17.61 39.23 -21.45
CA SER A 575 -18.17 40.36 -22.21
C SER A 575 -17.37 40.58 -23.50
N THR A 576 -18.09 40.73 -24.61
CA THR A 576 -17.66 41.14 -25.96
C THR A 576 -17.38 40.05 -27.00
N ALA A 577 -18.41 39.72 -27.80
CA ALA A 577 -18.29 39.48 -29.24
C ALA A 577 -19.60 39.95 -29.94
N PRO A 578 -19.53 40.64 -31.10
CA PRO A 578 -20.68 41.26 -31.77
C PRO A 578 -21.35 40.36 -32.82
N ALA A 579 -22.55 40.79 -33.25
CA ALA A 579 -23.44 40.15 -34.21
C ALA A 579 -23.06 40.37 -35.69
N SER A 580 -23.39 39.41 -36.56
CA SER A 580 -23.77 39.68 -37.96
C SER A 580 -24.67 38.58 -38.54
N ASP A 581 -25.70 39.03 -39.26
CA ASP A 581 -26.91 38.37 -39.74
C ASP A 581 -26.75 37.30 -40.85
N GLY A 582 -27.76 36.41 -40.93
CA GLY A 582 -27.95 35.39 -41.98
C GLY A 582 -28.50 35.91 -43.33
N PRO A 583 -29.00 35.00 -44.21
CA PRO A 583 -30.45 34.76 -44.20
C PRO A 583 -30.93 33.32 -44.49
N ALA A 584 -32.04 32.99 -43.81
CA ALA A 584 -33.27 32.29 -44.25
C ALA A 584 -33.26 30.88 -44.90
N SER A 585 -33.60 29.89 -44.06
CA SER A 585 -34.68 28.87 -44.15
C SER A 585 -35.12 28.31 -45.52
N LEU A 586 -35.02 26.97 -45.67
CA LEU A 586 -36.03 26.13 -46.33
C LEU A 586 -36.01 24.70 -45.73
N THR A 587 -37.13 24.36 -45.10
CA THR A 587 -37.72 23.06 -44.75
C THR A 587 -37.06 21.78 -45.30
N ALA A 588 -36.63 20.89 -44.39
CA ALA A 588 -36.37 19.47 -44.69
C ALA A 588 -37.65 18.64 -44.44
N THR A 589 -38.22 18.16 -45.55
CA THR A 589 -39.32 17.21 -45.62
C THR A 589 -38.95 15.89 -44.93
N THR A 590 -39.76 15.50 -43.96
CA THR A 590 -39.80 14.18 -43.33
C THR A 590 -40.05 13.08 -44.38
N ALA A 591 -39.10 12.15 -44.52
CA ALA A 591 -39.34 10.85 -45.14
C ALA A 591 -40.10 9.92 -44.16
N PRO A 592 -40.91 8.97 -44.63
CA PRO A 592 -41.81 8.20 -43.77
C PRO A 592 -41.05 7.15 -42.94
N ASN A 593 -41.31 7.12 -41.64
CA ASN A 593 -40.99 6.00 -40.75
C ASN A 593 -41.71 4.73 -41.22
N GLU A 594 -40.97 3.75 -41.75
CA GLU A 594 -41.39 2.35 -41.69
C GLU A 594 -40.92 1.74 -40.37
N PRO A 595 -41.80 1.17 -39.53
CA PRO A 595 -41.40 0.52 -38.29
C PRO A 595 -40.92 -0.90 -38.62
N THR A 596 -39.62 -1.09 -38.85
CA THR A 596 -39.03 -2.43 -38.81
C THR A 596 -38.75 -2.83 -37.35
N THR A 597 -39.79 -3.12 -36.57
CA THR A 597 -39.65 -3.83 -35.29
C THR A 597 -39.29 -5.29 -35.60
N ARG A 598 -38.00 -5.59 -35.71
CA ARG A 598 -37.55 -6.98 -35.82
C ARG A 598 -37.76 -7.65 -34.47
N VAL A 599 -38.59 -8.68 -34.43
CA VAL A 599 -38.72 -9.57 -33.26
C VAL A 599 -37.32 -10.08 -32.88
N PRO A 600 -36.90 -9.98 -31.60
CA PRO A 600 -35.65 -10.58 -31.15
C PRO A 600 -35.66 -12.08 -31.43
N GLN A 601 -34.71 -12.59 -32.22
CA GLN A 601 -34.66 -14.01 -32.61
C GLN A 601 -34.63 -14.93 -31.39
N VAL A 602 -33.97 -14.48 -30.33
CA VAL A 602 -33.90 -15.14 -29.03
C VAL A 602 -35.29 -15.35 -28.40
N LEU A 603 -36.19 -14.36 -28.48
CA LEU A 603 -37.56 -14.50 -27.95
C LEU A 603 -38.37 -15.51 -28.77
N ALA A 604 -38.22 -15.49 -30.10
CA ALA A 604 -38.89 -16.45 -30.98
C ALA A 604 -38.43 -17.89 -30.71
N TRP A 605 -37.12 -18.12 -30.53
CA TRP A 605 -36.59 -19.44 -30.20
C TRP A 605 -36.96 -19.88 -28.78
N ALA A 606 -36.88 -18.99 -27.79
CA ALA A 606 -37.32 -19.28 -26.42
C ALA A 606 -38.81 -19.67 -26.36
N THR A 607 -39.66 -19.02 -27.18
CA THR A 607 -41.08 -19.34 -27.27
C THR A 607 -41.30 -20.73 -27.87
N ARG A 608 -40.59 -21.09 -28.95
CA ARG A 608 -40.66 -22.42 -29.56
C ARG A 608 -40.20 -23.52 -28.60
N LEU A 609 -39.04 -23.33 -27.96
CA LEU A 609 -38.53 -24.28 -26.96
C LEU A 609 -39.52 -24.45 -25.81
N ALA A 610 -40.13 -23.36 -25.33
CA ALA A 610 -41.13 -23.43 -24.27
C ALA A 610 -42.40 -24.19 -24.70
N GLU A 611 -42.83 -24.05 -25.95
CA GLU A 611 -43.95 -24.80 -26.52
C GLU A 611 -43.66 -26.30 -26.61
N ASP A 612 -42.46 -26.67 -27.09
CA ASP A 612 -42.06 -28.06 -27.28
C ASP A 612 -42.03 -28.83 -25.96
N THR A 613 -41.74 -28.17 -24.83
CA THR A 613 -41.80 -28.82 -23.51
C THR A 613 -43.22 -29.16 -23.04
N GLY A 614 -44.25 -28.50 -23.58
CA GLY A 614 -45.63 -28.59 -23.10
C GLY A 614 -45.84 -28.10 -21.65
N GLN A 615 -44.82 -27.52 -21.01
CA GLN A 615 -44.90 -27.07 -19.62
C GLN A 615 -45.52 -25.67 -19.52
N PRO A 616 -46.24 -25.35 -18.42
CA PRO A 616 -46.81 -24.01 -18.23
C PRO A 616 -45.75 -22.93 -17.95
N ARG A 617 -44.56 -23.33 -17.50
CA ARG A 617 -43.40 -22.47 -17.23
C ARG A 617 -42.12 -23.25 -17.50
N VAL A 618 -41.14 -22.60 -18.09
CA VAL A 618 -39.81 -23.17 -18.37
C VAL A 618 -38.75 -22.48 -17.51
N SER A 619 -37.67 -23.21 -17.19
CA SER A 619 -36.56 -22.67 -16.42
C SER A 619 -35.75 -21.69 -17.26
N THR A 620 -35.40 -20.54 -16.69
CA THR A 620 -34.50 -19.57 -17.35
C THR A 620 -33.13 -20.18 -17.60
N THR A 621 -32.61 -20.99 -16.66
CA THR A 621 -31.34 -21.70 -16.81
C THR A 621 -31.39 -22.70 -17.97
N TRP A 622 -32.48 -23.49 -18.05
CA TRP A 622 -32.63 -24.46 -19.14
C TRP A 622 -32.73 -23.77 -20.52
N LEU A 623 -33.46 -22.66 -20.60
CA LEU A 623 -33.53 -21.88 -21.84
C LEU A 623 -32.17 -21.31 -22.27
N ILE A 624 -31.34 -20.86 -21.31
CA ILE A 624 -29.98 -20.38 -21.59
C ILE A 624 -29.12 -21.51 -22.17
N ASP A 625 -29.17 -22.69 -21.54
CA ASP A 625 -28.39 -23.86 -21.95
C ASP A 625 -28.80 -24.32 -23.37
N GLU A 626 -30.10 -24.42 -23.66
CA GLU A 626 -30.60 -24.86 -24.98
C GLU A 626 -30.39 -23.83 -26.09
N LEU A 627 -30.40 -22.54 -25.76
CA LEU A 627 -30.14 -21.47 -26.72
C LEU A 627 -28.64 -21.18 -26.90
N GLY A 628 -27.76 -21.82 -26.11
CA GLY A 628 -26.32 -21.58 -26.14
C GLY A 628 -25.93 -20.14 -25.79
N LEU A 629 -26.69 -19.50 -24.89
CA LEU A 629 -26.48 -18.10 -24.53
C LEU A 629 -25.42 -17.97 -23.44
N ASP A 630 -24.47 -17.04 -23.58
CA ASP A 630 -23.55 -16.68 -22.51
C ASP A 630 -24.14 -15.60 -21.60
N LEU A 631 -25.25 -15.94 -20.93
CA LEU A 631 -25.98 -15.02 -20.05
C LEU A 631 -26.26 -15.66 -18.70
N THR A 632 -26.19 -14.86 -17.63
CA THR A 632 -26.69 -15.31 -16.32
C THR A 632 -28.22 -15.40 -16.33
N PRO A 633 -28.84 -16.32 -15.56
CA PRO A 633 -30.30 -16.41 -15.43
C PRO A 633 -30.95 -15.09 -15.00
N ARG A 634 -30.23 -14.24 -14.25
CA ARG A 634 -30.71 -12.92 -13.85
C ARG A 634 -30.78 -11.96 -15.03
N ARG A 635 -29.72 -11.86 -15.84
CA ARG A 635 -29.69 -10.98 -17.03
C ARG A 635 -30.71 -11.43 -18.07
N PHE A 636 -30.77 -12.72 -18.39
CA PHE A 636 -31.75 -13.24 -19.33
C PHE A 636 -33.20 -13.03 -18.84
N GLY A 637 -33.44 -13.19 -17.54
CA GLY A 637 -34.74 -12.88 -16.95
C GLY A 637 -35.14 -11.41 -17.03
N MET A 638 -34.19 -10.47 -16.97
CA MET A 638 -34.45 -9.04 -17.17
C MET A 638 -34.80 -8.73 -18.64
N LEU A 639 -34.09 -9.31 -19.60
CA LEU A 639 -34.40 -9.18 -21.03
C LEU A 639 -35.80 -9.71 -21.35
N LEU A 640 -36.13 -10.91 -20.87
CA LEU A 640 -37.47 -11.47 -21.03
C LEU A 640 -38.55 -10.59 -20.41
N ALA A 641 -38.30 -10.00 -19.23
CA ALA A 641 -39.22 -9.08 -18.60
C ALA A 641 -39.42 -7.79 -19.42
N ALA A 642 -38.35 -7.23 -19.97
CA ALA A 642 -38.38 -6.06 -20.86
C ALA A 642 -39.22 -6.34 -22.13
N TRP A 643 -39.13 -7.56 -22.66
CA TRP A 643 -39.98 -8.00 -23.78
C TRP A 643 -41.43 -8.35 -23.40
N GLY A 644 -41.79 -8.29 -22.11
CA GLY A 644 -43.13 -8.58 -21.60
C GLY A 644 -43.39 -10.01 -21.15
N ALA A 645 -42.33 -10.81 -20.97
CA ALA A 645 -42.38 -12.18 -20.47
C ALA A 645 -41.67 -12.30 -19.10
N PRO A 646 -42.27 -11.79 -18.00
CA PRO A 646 -41.60 -11.73 -16.70
C PRO A 646 -41.30 -13.11 -16.11
N VAL A 647 -40.17 -13.20 -15.41
CA VAL A 647 -39.74 -14.42 -14.72
C VAL A 647 -40.45 -14.56 -13.37
N GLY A 648 -41.08 -15.72 -13.16
CA GLY A 648 -41.76 -16.08 -11.92
C GLY A 648 -41.29 -17.43 -11.37
N LYS A 649 -41.79 -17.81 -10.20
CA LYS A 649 -41.51 -19.11 -9.55
C LYS A 649 -42.79 -19.94 -9.51
N GLN A 650 -42.72 -21.21 -9.91
CA GLN A 650 -43.84 -22.15 -9.84
C GLN A 650 -43.34 -23.57 -9.57
N ARG A 651 -44.07 -24.32 -8.75
CA ARG A 651 -43.78 -25.73 -8.51
C ARG A 651 -44.45 -26.61 -9.58
N ILE A 652 -43.65 -27.37 -10.34
CA ILE A 652 -44.10 -28.25 -11.42
C ILE A 652 -43.50 -29.65 -11.16
N ASN A 653 -44.33 -30.69 -11.13
CA ASN A 653 -43.90 -32.06 -10.84
C ASN A 653 -43.02 -32.19 -9.58
N GLY A 654 -43.34 -31.43 -8.53
CA GLY A 654 -42.61 -31.44 -7.26
C GLY A 654 -41.36 -30.54 -7.19
N THR A 655 -40.91 -29.99 -8.33
CA THR A 655 -39.71 -29.15 -8.44
C THR A 655 -40.07 -27.67 -8.59
N ASP A 656 -39.37 -26.80 -7.88
CA ASP A 656 -39.53 -25.35 -8.01
C ASP A 656 -38.79 -24.85 -9.27
N ILE A 657 -39.56 -24.44 -10.28
CA ILE A 657 -39.03 -23.89 -11.53
C ILE A 657 -39.09 -22.36 -11.47
N ARG A 658 -37.98 -21.71 -11.79
CA ARG A 658 -37.88 -20.25 -11.94
C ARG A 658 -37.60 -19.89 -13.40
N GLY A 659 -38.54 -19.22 -14.04
CA GLY A 659 -38.41 -18.73 -15.41
C GLY A 659 -39.71 -18.16 -15.97
N PRO A 660 -39.83 -17.83 -17.27
CA PRO A 660 -41.03 -17.21 -17.84
C PRO A 660 -42.17 -18.21 -18.04
N ALA A 661 -43.43 -17.76 -17.94
CA ALA A 661 -44.55 -18.64 -18.31
C ALA A 661 -44.62 -18.78 -19.82
N THR A 662 -44.92 -19.97 -20.33
CA THR A 662 -45.01 -20.23 -21.77
C THR A 662 -46.05 -19.34 -22.45
N ARG A 663 -47.15 -19.02 -21.75
CA ARG A 663 -48.17 -18.08 -22.22
C ARG A 663 -47.66 -16.62 -22.32
N ASP A 664 -46.74 -16.23 -21.44
CA ASP A 664 -46.23 -14.86 -21.37
C ASP A 664 -45.20 -14.65 -22.49
N LEU A 665 -44.39 -15.68 -22.81
CA LEU A 665 -43.53 -15.71 -24.01
C LEU A 665 -44.34 -15.56 -25.30
N LYS A 666 -45.43 -16.33 -25.44
CA LYS A 666 -46.36 -16.23 -26.58
C LYS A 666 -46.99 -14.84 -26.72
N ALA A 667 -47.46 -14.28 -25.59
CA ALA A 667 -48.07 -12.97 -25.58
C ALA A 667 -47.07 -11.87 -25.94
N ALA A 668 -45.84 -11.97 -25.44
CA ALA A 668 -44.74 -11.09 -25.79
C ALA A 668 -44.42 -11.16 -27.30
N LEU A 669 -44.24 -12.37 -27.85
CA LEU A 669 -43.96 -12.60 -29.26
C LEU A 669 -45.07 -12.02 -30.17
N ALA A 670 -46.33 -12.37 -29.91
CA ALA A 670 -47.46 -11.89 -30.70
C ALA A 670 -47.65 -10.36 -30.61
N ARG A 671 -47.35 -9.76 -29.46
CA ARG A 671 -47.38 -8.30 -29.27
C ARG A 671 -46.32 -7.60 -30.11
N ILE A 672 -45.10 -8.14 -30.17
CA ILE A 672 -44.01 -7.55 -30.95
C ILE A 672 -44.26 -7.75 -32.45
N GLU A 673 -44.76 -8.92 -32.86
CA GLU A 673 -45.15 -9.21 -34.24
C GLU A 673 -46.28 -8.30 -34.76
N SER A 674 -47.18 -7.86 -33.87
CA SER A 674 -48.26 -6.91 -34.20
C SER A 674 -47.86 -5.43 -34.10
N GLY A 675 -46.56 -5.14 -33.92
CA GLY A 675 -46.04 -3.77 -33.86
C GLY A 675 -46.27 -3.05 -32.53
N GLY A 676 -46.54 -3.80 -31.45
CA GLY A 676 -46.65 -3.25 -30.11
C GLY A 676 -45.32 -2.70 -29.58
N PRO A 677 -45.34 -1.66 -28.71
CA PRO A 677 -44.13 -1.07 -28.16
C PRO A 677 -43.37 -2.07 -27.29
N VAL A 678 -42.05 -2.01 -27.35
CA VAL A 678 -41.13 -2.80 -26.53
C VAL A 678 -40.25 -1.83 -25.76
N ASP A 679 -40.20 -1.96 -24.44
CA ASP A 679 -39.22 -1.22 -23.62
C ASP A 679 -37.87 -1.93 -23.79
N VAL A 680 -37.12 -1.58 -24.83
CA VAL A 680 -35.78 -2.10 -25.09
C VAL A 680 -34.85 -0.89 -25.04
N THR A 681 -33.92 -0.86 -24.09
CA THR A 681 -32.85 0.13 -24.16
C THR A 681 -31.91 -0.22 -25.32
N PRO A 682 -31.28 0.76 -26.01
CA PRO A 682 -30.47 0.49 -27.21
C PRO A 682 -29.35 -0.55 -27.02
N THR A 683 -28.94 -0.82 -25.78
CA THR A 683 -27.97 -1.86 -25.39
C THR A 683 -28.51 -3.29 -25.37
N ASP A 684 -29.83 -3.51 -25.48
CA ASP A 684 -30.46 -4.84 -25.42
C ASP A 684 -30.81 -5.40 -26.82
N ALA A 685 -30.48 -4.67 -27.88
CA ALA A 685 -30.73 -5.04 -29.28
C ALA A 685 -29.50 -5.64 -30.01
N GLU A 686 -28.32 -5.53 -29.41
CA GLU A 686 -27.10 -6.29 -29.74
C GLU A 686 -27.09 -7.62 -28.99
#